data_AF-A0A6G1S5M1-F1
#
_entry.id   AF-A0A6G1S5M1-F1
#
_cell.length_a   1.000
_cell.length_b   1.000
_cell.length_c   1.000
_cell.angle_alpha   90.00
_cell.angle_beta   90.00
_cell.angle_gamma   90.00
#
_symmetry.space_group_name_H-M   'P 1'
#
loop_
_entity.id
_entity.type
_entity.pdbx_description
1 polymer ?
#
loop_
_entity_poly.entity_id
_entity_poly.type
_entity_poly.pdbx_seq_one_letter_code
_entity_poly.pdbx_strand_id
1 'polypeptide(L)'
;MNLLYLCLTSKPLLSIKKQSAHYIRCSLQTSERMTISVDIRYHFTTNHRPYSQQAIYLNNNPQRILNSRADRLILGSTFSSQPTKQPDPSALAIKMTNKPRYLSSSTRDCSMTIDGGLKTSSQQSNKRSTNYASTKHLSNTNHPNSPQIQPCRLPDEVNVKTIANVQKSVAPVEPSREHIENIRQILKYRYAKVNDEQEVTLEKDHASGIGIIRIKSAAKNGISPRMMCDLLDTIDELYSWPQGKGVLIYGHNGFFCSGGDLISVRELANYEDGLKLATLMQYNLTRLQSLPMITLSLIQGSALGGGAELAVTTDLRLMTKSSRLGYVDCRAGSVAAWGGGSRLVQLIGSSRAVELMSSGRLVEADEALSFGLINSIIDDSNLNDEQILAEAKKYLSSHLIGADPAIVAIKSLVNGARTLPLEQIVRQPAYYEPGDSFRASDLVTLPCSPAEMKPKPSIDQLLFGHFFTDHMFQVEWDHERGWSTPLITKVHNLEVHPGSKVLHYAVQAFEGAKAFRGFDNRIRFFRLDANIKRLLRSSRRLALPDFDELELMRCIHKLVHLDQDWIPELTSGSPLTSLYIRPTIMGIEPSLGVASSRKSLLYVLLSPVGPYFKTGFKPVTLYTDPDFVRAWPGGAGHAKLGANYAPTIMLQKQAEKLGLQQVLWLYDTDMKLTEVGTMNIFVSIKNPQTGKIHLVTPPLTDGIILPGITRDSIIKIARQWDDVVVEERYVTIGELQQLIHEERLIEVFGSGTACIVCPINGIQMKDGTKIKIPFTDVTKENNDEFIQEKGTFLTKRVLKAITDIQYGRIPHPWAQELIEQ
;
A
#
# COMPACT_ATOMS: atom_id res chain seq x y z
N MET A 1 10.60 40.88 -12.40
CA MET A 1 10.90 41.11 -13.83
C MET A 1 12.08 40.21 -14.25
N ASN A 2 11.88 38.89 -14.31
CA ASN A 2 12.91 37.92 -14.75
C ASN A 2 12.25 36.59 -15.17
N LEU A 3 11.20 36.69 -15.99
CA LEU A 3 10.44 35.53 -16.52
C LEU A 3 9.90 35.80 -17.95
N LEU A 4 10.41 36.86 -18.61
CA LEU A 4 9.96 37.31 -19.94
C LEU A 4 11.05 37.18 -21.03
N TYR A 5 12.20 36.57 -20.71
CA TYR A 5 13.38 36.59 -21.58
C TYR A 5 13.62 35.29 -22.38
N LEU A 6 12.83 34.24 -22.12
CA LEU A 6 13.03 32.90 -22.71
C LEU A 6 12.14 32.59 -23.93
N CYS A 7 11.31 33.53 -24.39
CA CYS A 7 10.37 33.33 -25.51
C CYS A 7 10.69 34.15 -26.78
N LEU A 8 11.83 34.85 -26.87
CA LEU A 8 12.12 35.79 -27.96
C LEU A 8 13.42 35.56 -28.75
N THR A 9 14.18 34.49 -28.48
CA THR A 9 15.48 34.24 -29.16
C THR A 9 15.67 32.80 -29.62
N SER A 10 15.02 32.42 -30.73
CA SER A 10 15.56 31.44 -31.70
C SER A 10 14.77 31.48 -33.01
N LYS A 11 15.47 31.58 -34.15
CA LYS A 11 14.87 31.50 -35.49
C LYS A 11 14.59 30.03 -35.86
N PRO A 12 13.52 29.72 -36.61
CA PRO A 12 13.21 28.35 -37.01
C PRO A 12 14.01 27.90 -38.24
N LEU A 13 14.57 26.70 -38.19
CA LEU A 13 14.87 25.89 -39.38
C LEU A 13 13.71 24.91 -39.58
N LEU A 14 13.05 24.97 -40.74
CA LEU A 14 11.89 24.15 -41.07
C LEU A 14 12.27 22.70 -41.39
N SER A 15 11.48 21.74 -40.91
CA SER A 15 10.88 20.67 -41.75
C SER A 15 10.07 19.66 -40.90
N ILE A 16 8.78 19.92 -40.68
CA ILE A 16 7.83 18.90 -40.16
C ILE A 16 6.56 18.89 -41.03
N LYS A 17 6.14 17.71 -41.47
CA LYS A 17 4.90 17.51 -42.26
C LYS A 17 3.66 17.69 -41.38
N LYS A 18 2.61 18.27 -41.98
CA LYS A 18 1.32 18.60 -41.34
C LYS A 18 0.67 17.41 -40.63
N GLN A 19 0.16 17.65 -39.41
CA GLN A 19 -1.28 17.59 -39.09
C GLN A 19 -1.56 18.25 -37.72
N SER A 20 -2.71 18.92 -37.59
CA SER A 20 -3.24 19.53 -36.35
C SER A 20 -2.43 20.69 -35.71
N ALA A 21 -2.77 21.94 -36.03
CA ALA A 21 -2.30 23.13 -35.32
C ALA A 21 -3.46 23.86 -34.64
N HIS A 22 -3.30 24.23 -33.37
CA HIS A 22 -4.24 25.08 -32.64
C HIS A 22 -3.86 26.56 -32.82
N TYR A 23 -4.80 27.40 -33.27
CA TYR A 23 -4.60 28.84 -33.37
C TYR A 23 -4.97 29.55 -32.07
N ILE A 24 -3.99 30.14 -31.39
CA ILE A 24 -4.22 31.10 -30.31
C ILE A 24 -4.23 32.51 -30.93
N ARG A 25 -5.32 33.25 -30.77
CA ARG A 25 -5.45 34.64 -31.26
C ARG A 25 -5.52 35.60 -30.09
N CYS A 26 -4.36 36.09 -29.64
CA CYS A 26 -4.30 37.20 -28.69
C CYS A 26 -4.41 38.54 -29.43
N SER A 27 -5.43 39.34 -29.11
CA SER A 27 -5.52 40.74 -29.52
C SER A 27 -5.16 41.64 -28.34
N LEU A 28 -4.11 42.46 -28.49
CA LEU A 28 -3.78 43.50 -27.52
C LEU A 28 -4.69 44.73 -27.76
N GLN A 29 -5.34 45.25 -26.73
CA GLN A 29 -5.96 46.57 -26.78
C GLN A 29 -5.46 47.41 -25.59
N THR A 30 -4.97 48.61 -25.89
CA THR A 30 -4.19 49.43 -24.97
C THR A 30 -5.07 50.36 -24.14
N SER A 31 -5.42 49.95 -22.91
CA SER A 31 -5.54 50.84 -21.73
C SER A 31 -5.97 50.08 -20.48
N GLU A 32 -5.13 50.07 -19.46
CA GLU A 32 -5.47 49.99 -18.02
C GLU A 32 -6.63 49.06 -17.55
N ARG A 33 -6.64 47.79 -17.96
CA ARG A 33 -7.07 46.64 -17.13
C ARG A 33 -6.79 45.33 -17.87
N MET A 34 -6.09 44.40 -17.23
CA MET A 34 -5.80 43.09 -17.82
C MET A 34 -6.94 42.11 -17.53
N THR A 35 -7.80 41.87 -18.53
CA THR A 35 -8.83 40.82 -18.49
C THR A 35 -8.42 39.71 -19.44
N ILE A 36 -8.23 38.50 -18.91
CA ILE A 36 -7.92 37.31 -19.74
C ILE A 36 -9.23 36.58 -20.01
N SER A 37 -9.66 36.57 -21.27
CA SER A 37 -10.79 35.76 -21.74
C SER A 37 -10.26 34.56 -22.54
N VAL A 38 -10.58 33.35 -22.08
CA VAL A 38 -10.22 32.10 -22.77
C VAL A 38 -11.48 31.51 -23.38
N ASP A 39 -11.58 31.49 -24.72
CA ASP A 39 -12.69 30.86 -25.46
C ASP A 39 -12.28 29.42 -25.85
N ILE A 40 -12.86 28.42 -25.18
CA ILE A 40 -12.56 27.00 -25.43
C ILE A 40 -13.72 26.37 -26.22
N ARG A 41 -13.51 26.14 -27.51
CA ARG A 41 -14.44 25.38 -28.35
C ARG A 41 -14.04 23.90 -28.43
N TYR A 42 -14.86 23.04 -27.85
CA TYR A 42 -14.75 21.59 -28.03
C TYR A 42 -15.38 21.17 -29.36
N HIS A 43 -14.58 20.57 -30.26
CA HIS A 43 -15.10 19.77 -31.37
C HIS A 43 -15.12 18.29 -30.97
N PHE A 44 -16.31 17.76 -30.67
CA PHE A 44 -16.51 16.33 -30.50
C PHE A 44 -16.73 15.67 -31.87
N THR A 45 -15.80 14.81 -32.30
CA THR A 45 -16.03 13.85 -33.39
C THR A 45 -16.70 12.59 -32.83
N THR A 46 -17.98 12.41 -33.11
CA THR A 46 -18.79 11.29 -32.60
C THR A 46 -18.65 10.03 -33.44
N ASN A 47 -18.60 8.86 -32.80
CA ASN A 47 -19.06 7.59 -33.38
C ASN A 47 -19.60 6.66 -32.27
N HIS A 48 -20.94 6.50 -32.23
CA HIS A 48 -21.79 5.47 -31.57
C HIS A 48 -21.45 4.91 -30.16
N ARG A 49 -22.39 4.63 -29.23
CA ARG A 49 -23.86 4.83 -29.05
C ARG A 49 -24.15 4.82 -27.52
N PRO A 50 -25.36 5.19 -27.03
CA PRO A 50 -25.49 5.83 -25.70
C PRO A 50 -25.89 4.92 -24.52
N TYR A 51 -25.53 5.38 -23.32
CA TYR A 51 -26.32 5.19 -22.09
C TYR A 51 -26.77 6.56 -21.56
N SER A 52 -27.98 6.65 -21.03
CA SER A 52 -28.67 7.89 -20.66
C SER A 52 -28.44 8.30 -19.22
N GLN A 53 -28.00 9.54 -18.99
CA GLN A 53 -28.29 10.28 -17.75
C GLN A 53 -28.73 11.72 -18.08
N GLN A 54 -29.77 12.18 -17.39
CA GLN A 54 -30.33 13.52 -17.56
C GLN A 54 -29.50 14.54 -16.77
N ALA A 55 -29.11 15.64 -17.41
CA ALA A 55 -28.54 16.79 -16.73
C ALA A 55 -29.62 17.87 -16.53
N ILE A 56 -29.85 18.28 -15.28
CA ILE A 56 -30.74 19.39 -14.95
C ILE A 56 -29.94 20.70 -14.99
N TYR A 57 -30.44 21.69 -15.73
CA TYR A 57 -29.84 23.02 -15.83
C TYR A 57 -29.97 23.80 -14.52
N LEU A 58 -28.91 24.51 -14.13
CA LEU A 58 -28.98 25.68 -13.26
C LEU A 58 -28.33 26.89 -13.94
N ASN A 59 -28.99 28.03 -13.83
CA ASN A 59 -28.82 29.18 -14.70
C ASN A 59 -27.93 30.24 -14.03
N ASN A 60 -26.83 30.64 -14.68
CA ASN A 60 -25.91 31.66 -14.17
C ASN A 60 -26.31 33.06 -14.65
N ASN A 61 -26.38 34.02 -13.73
CA ASN A 61 -26.72 35.42 -14.05
C ASN A 61 -25.76 36.37 -13.28
N PRO A 62 -24.80 37.04 -13.96
CA PRO A 62 -23.76 37.80 -13.28
C PRO A 62 -23.96 39.33 -13.33
N GLN A 63 -24.44 39.95 -12.24
CA GLN A 63 -24.26 41.40 -12.00
C GLN A 63 -24.22 41.75 -10.50
N ARG A 64 -23.05 42.19 -10.00
CA ARG A 64 -22.82 43.60 -9.59
C ARG A 64 -21.42 43.81 -9.02
N ILE A 65 -20.84 44.95 -9.40
CA ILE A 65 -19.62 45.55 -8.87
C ILE A 65 -19.97 46.36 -7.61
N LEU A 66 -19.11 46.39 -6.59
CA LEU A 66 -18.87 47.60 -5.79
C LEU A 66 -17.56 47.52 -4.98
N ASN A 67 -16.80 48.61 -4.97
CA ASN A 67 -15.61 48.82 -4.13
C ASN A 67 -16.03 49.40 -2.77
N SER A 68 -15.30 49.06 -1.71
CA SER A 68 -14.85 50.05 -0.71
C SER A 68 -13.71 49.50 0.15
N ARG A 69 -12.71 50.34 0.43
CA ARG A 69 -11.72 50.12 1.50
C ARG A 69 -12.22 50.79 2.78
N ALA A 70 -11.83 50.21 3.92
CA ALA A 70 -11.59 50.81 5.23
C ALA A 70 -12.54 51.92 5.73
N ASP A 71 -13.14 51.69 6.92
CA ASP A 71 -12.56 52.33 8.12
C ASP A 71 -12.93 51.64 9.44
N ARG A 72 -12.31 52.10 10.52
CA ARG A 72 -12.31 51.58 11.91
C ARG A 72 -13.68 51.69 12.62
N LEU A 73 -13.99 50.79 13.57
CA LEU A 73 -14.15 51.08 15.03
C LEU A 73 -14.72 49.89 15.86
N ILE A 74 -13.87 49.34 16.73
CA ILE A 74 -14.00 49.24 18.21
C ILE A 74 -15.35 48.86 18.85
N LEU A 75 -15.30 47.75 19.63
CA LEU A 75 -16.01 47.39 20.90
C LEU A 75 -17.53 47.62 21.07
N GLY A 76 -18.22 46.65 21.67
CA GLY A 76 -19.61 46.85 22.13
C GLY A 76 -20.34 45.61 22.65
N SER A 77 -19.90 45.10 23.79
CA SER A 77 -20.53 44.07 24.63
C SER A 77 -22.08 44.02 24.69
N THR A 78 -22.61 42.78 24.71
CA THR A 78 -23.78 42.29 25.49
C THR A 78 -25.15 42.96 25.34
N PHE A 79 -26.23 42.18 25.11
CA PHE A 79 -27.14 41.77 26.19
C PHE A 79 -28.14 40.66 25.81
N SER A 80 -28.34 39.81 26.81
CA SER A 80 -29.39 38.82 27.13
C SER A 80 -30.84 39.01 26.61
N SER A 81 -31.56 37.87 26.70
CA SER A 81 -32.99 37.65 27.04
C SER A 81 -34.09 37.52 25.97
N GLN A 82 -34.87 36.44 26.14
CA GLN A 82 -36.10 36.01 25.43
C GLN A 82 -37.34 36.82 25.90
N PRO A 83 -38.61 36.42 25.63
CA PRO A 83 -39.19 35.51 24.61
C PRO A 83 -40.38 36.13 23.84
N THR A 84 -40.98 35.42 22.85
CA THR A 84 -42.38 34.90 22.91
C THR A 84 -43.04 34.54 21.55
N LYS A 85 -43.90 33.50 21.64
CA LYS A 85 -45.16 33.24 20.88
C LYS A 85 -45.15 32.71 19.43
N GLN A 86 -45.85 31.58 19.28
CA GLN A 86 -46.43 31.03 18.03
C GLN A 86 -47.52 31.96 17.47
N PRO A 87 -47.99 31.74 16.23
CA PRO A 87 -49.20 30.92 16.08
C PRO A 87 -49.21 29.93 14.89
N ASP A 88 -50.14 28.98 14.98
CA ASP A 88 -50.66 28.01 14.01
C ASP A 88 -52.15 27.77 14.41
N PRO A 89 -53.08 27.18 13.62
CA PRO A 89 -53.10 26.83 12.20
C PRO A 89 -54.33 27.40 11.43
N SER A 90 -54.47 26.95 10.17
CA SER A 90 -55.74 26.55 9.48
C SER A 90 -56.32 27.47 8.38
N ALA A 91 -56.43 26.91 7.16
CA ALA A 91 -57.71 26.77 6.45
C ALA A 91 -57.62 25.82 5.21
N LEU A 92 -58.47 24.79 5.24
CA LEU A 92 -59.18 24.07 4.16
C LEU A 92 -58.68 24.14 2.68
N ALA A 93 -58.39 23.05 1.96
CA ALA A 93 -59.13 21.81 1.64
C ALA A 93 -60.11 21.88 0.44
N ILE A 94 -60.05 20.90 -0.47
CA ILE A 94 -61.20 20.15 -1.05
C ILE A 94 -60.72 18.93 -1.89
N LYS A 95 -61.55 17.88 -1.88
CA LYS A 95 -61.38 16.53 -2.49
C LYS A 95 -61.62 16.52 -4.02
N MET A 96 -61.09 15.53 -4.76
CA MET A 96 -61.88 14.34 -5.18
C MET A 96 -61.13 13.28 -6.05
N THR A 97 -61.14 12.03 -5.54
CA THR A 97 -61.36 10.73 -6.23
C THR A 97 -61.03 10.53 -7.73
N ASN A 98 -60.17 9.54 -8.04
CA ASN A 98 -60.63 8.24 -8.63
C ASN A 98 -59.50 7.21 -8.93
N LYS A 99 -59.87 5.93 -8.80
CA LYS A 99 -59.26 4.69 -9.36
C LYS A 99 -60.45 3.80 -9.80
N PRO A 100 -60.29 2.70 -10.55
CA PRO A 100 -59.34 2.36 -11.63
C PRO A 100 -60.08 1.81 -12.88
N ARG A 101 -59.40 1.41 -13.99
CA ARG A 101 -59.63 0.12 -14.69
C ARG A 101 -58.74 -0.18 -15.91
N TYR A 102 -58.72 -1.48 -16.23
CA TYR A 102 -58.08 -2.20 -17.35
C TYR A 102 -58.80 -2.05 -18.71
N LEU A 103 -58.09 -2.45 -19.78
CA LEU A 103 -58.50 -3.17 -21.03
C LEU A 103 -57.71 -2.61 -22.24
N SER A 104 -57.33 -3.34 -23.30
CA SER A 104 -57.08 -4.79 -23.52
C SER A 104 -56.54 -5.03 -24.95
N SER A 105 -55.74 -6.09 -25.15
CA SER A 105 -55.67 -6.95 -26.36
C SER A 105 -55.52 -6.32 -27.78
N SER A 106 -54.63 -6.78 -28.66
CA SER A 106 -54.70 -8.14 -29.21
C SER A 106 -53.60 -8.43 -30.27
N THR A 107 -53.06 -9.67 -30.24
CA THR A 107 -52.72 -10.58 -31.39
C THR A 107 -51.73 -10.14 -32.49
N ARG A 108 -50.84 -10.98 -33.06
CA ARG A 108 -50.54 -12.45 -33.03
C ARG A 108 -49.09 -12.65 -33.59
N ASP A 109 -48.44 -13.81 -33.74
CA ASP A 109 -48.71 -15.27 -33.58
C ASP A 109 -47.38 -15.96 -33.12
N CYS A 110 -47.39 -17.07 -32.37
CA CYS A 110 -47.10 -18.48 -32.75
C CYS A 110 -45.79 -18.76 -33.54
N SER A 111 -45.01 -19.82 -33.26
CA SER A 111 -45.20 -21.09 -32.51
C SER A 111 -43.91 -21.55 -31.78
N MET A 112 -43.96 -22.05 -30.53
CA MET A 112 -43.97 -23.49 -30.11
C MET A 112 -43.03 -24.43 -30.89
N THR A 113 -42.21 -25.29 -30.24
CA THR A 113 -42.67 -26.51 -29.53
C THR A 113 -41.70 -26.96 -28.40
N ILE A 114 -42.20 -27.78 -27.46
CA ILE A 114 -41.46 -28.41 -26.34
C ILE A 114 -41.58 -29.94 -26.48
N ASP A 115 -40.52 -30.69 -26.16
CA ASP A 115 -40.52 -31.99 -25.43
C ASP A 115 -39.06 -32.49 -25.31
N GLY A 116 -38.62 -33.29 -24.35
CA GLY A 116 -39.33 -33.92 -23.21
C GLY A 116 -38.69 -35.29 -22.92
N GLY A 117 -38.29 -35.59 -21.67
CA GLY A 117 -37.78 -36.93 -21.33
C GLY A 117 -36.86 -37.04 -20.11
N LEU A 118 -37.37 -37.60 -19.01
CA LEU A 118 -36.56 -38.07 -17.88
C LEU A 118 -35.95 -39.46 -18.16
N LYS A 119 -34.79 -39.80 -17.56
CA LYS A 119 -34.67 -40.86 -16.52
C LYS A 119 -33.22 -41.22 -16.10
N THR A 120 -33.01 -41.13 -14.78
CA THR A 120 -32.35 -42.09 -13.84
C THR A 120 -30.96 -42.74 -14.09
N SER A 121 -30.32 -43.01 -12.94
CA SER A 121 -29.49 -44.18 -12.57
C SER A 121 -28.00 -44.29 -13.00
N SER A 122 -27.15 -43.92 -12.03
CA SER A 122 -26.15 -44.78 -11.35
C SER A 122 -25.02 -45.53 -12.08
N GLN A 123 -23.87 -45.51 -11.38
CA GLN A 123 -22.85 -46.58 -11.25
C GLN A 123 -21.72 -46.74 -12.30
N GLN A 124 -20.50 -46.60 -11.75
CA GLN A 124 -19.37 -47.53 -11.85
C GLN A 124 -18.78 -47.96 -13.22
N SER A 125 -17.60 -47.38 -13.44
CA SER A 125 -16.31 -48.13 -13.48
C SER A 125 -15.71 -48.61 -14.80
N ASN A 126 -14.36 -48.54 -14.78
CA ASN A 126 -13.40 -49.46 -15.39
C ASN A 126 -13.29 -49.62 -16.93
N LYS A 127 -12.22 -48.96 -17.41
CA LYS A 127 -11.03 -49.60 -18.02
C LYS A 127 -11.10 -50.22 -19.42
N ARG A 128 -9.93 -50.06 -20.08
CA ARG A 128 -9.33 -50.84 -21.17
C ARG A 128 -9.82 -50.61 -22.61
N SER A 129 -9.11 -49.69 -23.26
CA SER A 129 -8.18 -49.99 -24.37
C SER A 129 -8.50 -51.15 -25.34
N THR A 130 -8.58 -50.82 -26.64
CA THR A 130 -7.74 -51.47 -27.68
C THR A 130 -7.71 -50.65 -28.99
N ASN A 131 -6.53 -50.10 -29.29
CA ASN A 131 -5.71 -50.44 -30.46
C ASN A 131 -6.23 -50.42 -31.93
N TYR A 132 -5.40 -49.73 -32.75
CA TYR A 132 -4.90 -50.09 -34.09
C TYR A 132 -5.58 -49.61 -35.41
N ALA A 133 -4.67 -49.31 -36.36
CA ALA A 133 -4.76 -49.45 -37.82
C ALA A 133 -5.15 -48.24 -38.71
N SER A 134 -4.18 -47.32 -38.87
CA SER A 134 -3.52 -46.97 -40.16
C SER A 134 -4.27 -46.93 -41.50
N THR A 135 -4.01 -45.90 -42.30
CA THR A 135 -3.77 -46.04 -43.76
C THR A 135 -2.78 -44.98 -44.29
N LYS A 136 -2.37 -45.06 -45.56
CA LYS A 136 -1.00 -44.77 -46.03
C LYS A 136 -0.90 -43.80 -47.22
N HIS A 137 0.27 -43.13 -47.29
CA HIS A 137 1.04 -42.66 -48.48
C HIS A 137 0.50 -41.59 -49.47
N LEU A 138 1.36 -40.59 -49.75
CA LEU A 138 2.19 -40.41 -50.99
C LEU A 138 3.00 -39.09 -50.80
N SER A 139 4.33 -39.09 -50.62
CA SER A 139 5.43 -39.11 -51.62
C SER A 139 5.61 -37.83 -52.47
N ASN A 140 6.79 -37.30 -52.82
CA ASN A 140 8.18 -37.42 -52.32
C ASN A 140 9.08 -36.47 -53.18
N THR A 141 10.02 -35.69 -52.62
CA THR A 141 11.27 -35.24 -53.31
C THR A 141 12.24 -34.61 -52.30
N ASN A 142 13.52 -34.99 -52.34
CA ASN A 142 14.57 -34.62 -51.38
C ASN A 142 15.62 -33.66 -51.99
N HIS A 143 16.29 -32.88 -51.14
CA HIS A 143 17.76 -32.73 -51.08
C HIS A 143 18.16 -32.13 -49.70
N PRO A 144 19.44 -32.25 -49.23
CA PRO A 144 19.67 -32.77 -47.88
C PRO A 144 20.50 -31.85 -46.96
N ASN A 145 20.74 -32.34 -45.74
CA ASN A 145 21.65 -31.83 -44.70
C ASN A 145 21.18 -30.61 -43.88
N SER A 146 20.22 -30.85 -43.00
CA SER A 146 20.18 -30.23 -41.68
C SER A 146 19.94 -31.31 -40.61
N PRO A 147 20.63 -31.29 -39.45
CA PRO A 147 20.43 -32.29 -38.40
C PRO A 147 19.09 -32.04 -37.71
N GLN A 148 18.08 -32.85 -38.05
CA GLN A 148 16.78 -32.81 -37.37
C GLN A 148 16.93 -33.27 -35.92
N ILE A 149 16.71 -32.35 -34.98
CA ILE A 149 16.62 -32.66 -33.55
C ILE A 149 15.35 -33.49 -33.33
N GLN A 150 15.50 -34.78 -33.01
CA GLN A 150 14.39 -35.60 -32.54
C GLN A 150 13.86 -35.02 -31.21
N PRO A 151 12.53 -34.96 -31.01
CA PRO A 151 11.98 -34.70 -29.69
C PRO A 151 12.30 -35.88 -28.77
N CYS A 152 13.10 -35.65 -27.72
CA CYS A 152 13.30 -36.64 -26.67
C CYS A 152 11.95 -36.96 -26.03
N ARG A 153 11.50 -38.22 -26.13
CA ARG A 153 10.45 -38.73 -25.24
C ARG A 153 10.97 -38.66 -23.81
N LEU A 154 10.20 -38.03 -22.93
CA LEU A 154 10.42 -38.14 -21.49
C LEU A 154 10.19 -39.61 -21.07
N PRO A 155 10.93 -40.13 -20.08
CA PRO A 155 10.60 -41.40 -19.46
C PRO A 155 9.19 -41.38 -18.86
N ASP A 156 8.49 -42.50 -18.93
CA ASP A 156 7.15 -42.69 -18.38
C ASP A 156 7.17 -42.71 -16.84
N GLU A 157 7.35 -41.54 -16.19
CA GLU A 157 6.86 -41.21 -14.82
C GLU A 157 7.17 -39.77 -14.36
N VAL A 158 7.01 -38.75 -15.22
CA VAL A 158 6.95 -37.35 -14.75
C VAL A 158 5.50 -37.01 -14.38
N ASN A 159 5.21 -37.02 -13.08
CA ASN A 159 3.86 -36.81 -12.55
C ASN A 159 3.39 -35.35 -12.74
N VAL A 160 2.59 -35.11 -13.78
CA VAL A 160 2.04 -33.79 -14.16
C VAL A 160 1.29 -33.08 -13.00
N LYS A 161 0.82 -33.83 -11.99
CA LYS A 161 0.18 -33.25 -10.79
C LYS A 161 1.15 -32.45 -9.91
N THR A 162 2.45 -32.74 -9.94
CA THR A 162 3.44 -32.02 -9.12
C THR A 162 3.64 -30.58 -9.59
N ILE A 163 3.52 -30.34 -10.90
CA ILE A 163 3.69 -29.01 -11.53
C ILE A 163 2.42 -28.16 -11.36
N ALA A 164 1.24 -28.78 -11.47
CA ALA A 164 -0.05 -28.09 -11.35
C ALA A 164 -0.39 -27.59 -9.92
N ASN A 165 0.30 -28.08 -8.88
CA ASN A 165 0.05 -27.68 -7.49
C ASN A 165 0.78 -26.39 -7.07
N VAL A 166 1.67 -25.84 -7.89
CA VAL A 166 2.51 -24.67 -7.57
C VAL A 166 1.70 -23.35 -7.45
N GLN A 167 0.45 -23.30 -7.92
CA GLN A 167 -0.38 -22.07 -7.95
C GLN A 167 -1.63 -22.09 -7.06
N LYS A 168 -1.70 -22.95 -6.02
CA LYS A 168 -2.80 -22.90 -5.04
C LYS A 168 -2.36 -22.30 -3.70
N SER A 169 -2.96 -21.14 -3.40
CA SER A 169 -2.80 -20.31 -2.20
C SER A 169 -1.55 -19.41 -2.14
N VAL A 170 -1.63 -18.38 -1.28
CA VAL A 170 -0.73 -17.24 -1.11
C VAL A 170 -0.89 -16.13 -2.17
N ALA A 171 -1.61 -15.06 -1.77
CA ALA A 171 -1.48 -13.75 -2.41
C ALA A 171 -0.04 -13.24 -2.23
N PRO A 172 0.54 -12.45 -3.16
CA PRO A 172 1.96 -12.10 -3.12
C PRO A 172 2.29 -11.24 -1.89
N VAL A 173 2.76 -11.91 -0.84
CA VAL A 173 3.49 -11.32 0.27
C VAL A 173 4.95 -11.34 -0.16
N GLU A 174 5.58 -10.17 -0.21
CA GLU A 174 7.02 -10.07 -0.46
C GLU A 174 7.77 -10.90 0.61
N PRO A 175 8.61 -11.88 0.23
CA PRO A 175 9.29 -12.75 1.19
C PRO A 175 10.21 -11.91 2.09
N SER A 176 10.22 -12.20 3.39
CA SER A 176 11.05 -11.44 4.33
C SER A 176 12.54 -11.61 3.99
N ARG A 177 13.36 -10.59 4.25
CA ARG A 177 14.82 -10.67 4.05
C ARG A 177 15.44 -11.86 4.78
N GLU A 178 14.93 -12.18 5.97
CA GLU A 178 15.34 -13.36 6.75
C GLU A 178 15.00 -14.68 6.02
N HIS A 179 13.81 -14.80 5.40
CA HIS A 179 13.44 -15.97 4.62
C HIS A 179 14.33 -16.12 3.38
N ILE A 180 14.63 -15.02 2.68
CA ILE A 180 15.57 -15.02 1.55
C ILE A 180 16.98 -15.39 1.99
N GLU A 181 17.48 -14.86 3.11
CA GLU A 181 18.81 -15.20 3.63
C GLU A 181 18.89 -16.68 4.01
N ASN A 182 17.86 -17.23 4.68
CA ASN A 182 17.77 -18.66 4.97
C ASN A 182 17.80 -19.51 3.69
N ILE A 183 17.08 -19.12 2.62
CA ILE A 183 17.17 -19.79 1.31
C ILE A 183 18.59 -19.67 0.74
N ARG A 184 19.19 -18.48 0.73
CA ARG A 184 20.54 -18.20 0.22
C ARG A 184 21.60 -19.05 0.93
N GLN A 185 21.51 -19.19 2.26
CA GLN A 185 22.42 -20.03 3.05
C GLN A 185 22.26 -21.52 2.74
N ILE A 186 21.01 -22.03 2.68
CA ILE A 186 20.73 -23.42 2.29
C ILE A 186 21.30 -23.74 0.90
N LEU A 187 21.13 -22.83 -0.07
CA LEU A 187 21.63 -23.00 -1.42
C LEU A 187 23.16 -22.86 -1.50
N LYS A 188 23.76 -21.89 -0.80
CA LYS A 188 25.23 -21.75 -0.72
C LYS A 188 25.88 -22.98 -0.09
N TYR A 189 25.25 -23.62 0.90
CA TYR A 189 25.72 -24.87 1.50
C TYR A 189 25.55 -26.07 0.56
N ARG A 190 24.34 -26.28 0.01
CA ARG A 190 24.01 -27.43 -0.84
C ARG A 190 24.79 -27.45 -2.15
N TYR A 191 25.05 -26.27 -2.72
CA TYR A 191 25.78 -26.08 -3.98
C TYR A 191 27.15 -25.43 -3.74
N ALA A 192 27.81 -25.77 -2.63
CA ALA A 192 29.13 -25.23 -2.25
C ALA A 192 30.29 -25.70 -3.14
N LYS A 193 30.14 -26.83 -3.86
CA LYS A 193 31.15 -27.33 -4.79
C LYS A 193 31.10 -26.54 -6.10
N VAL A 194 32.01 -25.57 -6.22
CA VAL A 194 32.22 -24.78 -7.43
C VAL A 194 32.88 -25.67 -8.50
N ASN A 195 32.33 -25.65 -9.71
CA ASN A 195 33.11 -25.89 -10.92
C ASN A 195 33.54 -24.51 -11.43
N ASP A 196 34.84 -24.32 -11.72
CA ASP A 196 35.46 -23.01 -12.05
C ASP A 196 34.93 -22.33 -13.34
N GLU A 197 33.93 -22.94 -13.99
CA GLU A 197 33.31 -22.44 -15.22
C GLU A 197 31.99 -21.69 -14.99
N GLN A 198 31.45 -21.64 -13.77
CA GLN A 198 30.19 -20.95 -13.42
C GLN A 198 30.43 -19.70 -12.57
N GLU A 199 30.26 -18.51 -13.14
CA GLU A 199 30.50 -17.23 -12.44
C GLU A 199 29.49 -16.13 -12.83
N VAL A 200 29.13 -15.30 -11.84
CA VAL A 200 28.51 -13.98 -12.04
C VAL A 200 29.51 -12.96 -11.49
N THR A 201 30.04 -12.09 -12.34
CA THR A 201 31.07 -11.11 -11.95
C THR A 201 30.59 -9.68 -12.16
N LEU A 202 30.91 -8.81 -11.20
CA LEU A 202 30.67 -7.37 -11.27
C LEU A 202 31.99 -6.59 -11.49
N GLU A 203 32.06 -5.82 -12.57
CA GLU A 203 33.07 -4.79 -12.77
C GLU A 203 32.43 -3.41 -12.55
N LYS A 204 33.13 -2.48 -11.88
CA LYS A 204 32.64 -1.11 -11.61
C LYS A 204 33.60 -0.08 -12.16
N ASP A 205 33.17 0.68 -13.16
CA ASP A 205 33.88 1.88 -13.59
C ASP A 205 33.39 3.07 -12.76
N HIS A 206 34.22 3.51 -11.80
CA HIS A 206 33.93 4.65 -10.94
C HIS A 206 34.00 6.00 -11.66
N ALA A 207 34.63 6.10 -12.85
CA ALA A 207 34.72 7.34 -13.61
C ALA A 207 33.46 7.59 -14.46
N SER A 208 32.92 6.55 -15.12
CA SER A 208 31.65 6.65 -15.84
C SER A 208 30.41 6.41 -14.94
N GLY A 209 30.59 5.74 -13.80
CA GLY A 209 29.49 5.29 -12.96
C GLY A 209 28.73 4.09 -13.55
N ILE A 210 29.37 3.31 -14.42
CA ILE A 210 28.77 2.14 -15.07
C ILE A 210 29.28 0.84 -14.43
N GLY A 211 28.35 0.05 -13.92
CA GLY A 211 28.57 -1.33 -13.50
C GLY A 211 28.37 -2.30 -14.66
N ILE A 212 29.09 -3.41 -14.67
CA ILE A 212 28.98 -4.45 -15.69
C ILE A 212 28.83 -5.80 -14.99
N ILE A 213 27.66 -6.41 -15.13
CA ILE A 213 27.41 -7.79 -14.70
C ILE A 213 27.64 -8.71 -15.90
N ARG A 214 28.61 -9.62 -15.77
CA ARG A 214 28.87 -10.68 -16.74
C ARG A 214 28.39 -12.02 -16.17
N ILE A 215 27.60 -12.74 -16.95
CA ILE A 215 27.14 -14.10 -16.64
C ILE A 215 27.94 -15.08 -17.50
N LYS A 216 28.59 -16.07 -16.88
CA LYS A 216 29.31 -17.14 -17.58
C LYS A 216 28.93 -18.50 -17.02
N SER A 217 28.53 -19.41 -17.90
CA SER A 217 28.57 -20.85 -17.65
C SER A 217 28.73 -21.64 -18.94
N ALA A 218 29.39 -22.81 -18.85
CA ALA A 218 29.61 -23.70 -19.99
C ALA A 218 28.30 -24.10 -20.72
N ALA A 219 27.18 -24.14 -20.00
CA ALA A 219 25.85 -24.47 -20.54
C ALA A 219 25.12 -23.25 -21.15
N LYS A 220 25.79 -22.52 -22.05
CA LYS A 220 25.26 -21.30 -22.70
C LYS A 220 24.75 -20.26 -21.69
N ASN A 221 25.55 -19.99 -20.65
CA ASN A 221 25.26 -19.02 -19.59
C ASN A 221 23.94 -19.29 -18.85
N GLY A 222 23.59 -20.56 -18.68
CA GLY A 222 22.54 -21.00 -17.75
C GLY A 222 22.93 -20.75 -16.30
N ILE A 223 21.98 -20.29 -15.49
CA ILE A 223 22.18 -19.83 -14.11
C ILE A 223 21.91 -20.99 -13.15
N SER A 224 22.95 -21.44 -12.44
CA SER A 224 22.83 -22.43 -11.36
C SER A 224 22.37 -21.78 -10.04
N PRO A 225 21.85 -22.54 -9.06
CA PRO A 225 21.47 -22.03 -7.74
C PRO A 225 22.56 -21.23 -7.04
N ARG A 226 23.84 -21.58 -7.27
CA ARG A 226 24.98 -20.82 -6.75
C ARG A 226 25.07 -19.44 -7.41
N MET A 227 24.99 -19.39 -8.74
CA MET A 227 24.95 -18.12 -9.50
C MET A 227 23.73 -17.25 -9.14
N MET A 228 22.60 -17.83 -8.71
CA MET A 228 21.47 -17.06 -8.15
C MET A 228 21.87 -16.32 -6.86
N CYS A 229 22.67 -16.95 -6.00
CA CYS A 229 23.22 -16.30 -4.82
C CYS A 229 24.26 -15.24 -5.18
N ASP A 230 25.16 -15.53 -6.13
CA ASP A 230 26.21 -14.58 -6.54
C ASP A 230 25.62 -13.34 -7.27
N LEU A 231 24.50 -13.51 -7.98
CA LEU A 231 23.71 -12.41 -8.54
C LEU A 231 23.03 -11.56 -7.45
N LEU A 232 22.53 -12.16 -6.37
CA LEU A 232 21.99 -11.42 -5.23
C LEU A 232 23.09 -10.57 -4.56
N ASP A 233 24.25 -11.17 -4.32
CA ASP A 233 25.42 -10.51 -3.72
C ASP A 233 25.88 -9.32 -4.60
N THR A 234 25.92 -9.52 -5.92
CA THR A 234 26.18 -8.46 -6.93
C THR A 234 25.16 -7.31 -6.86
N ILE A 235 23.87 -7.63 -6.71
CA ILE A 235 22.79 -6.63 -6.61
C ILE A 235 22.88 -5.86 -5.28
N ASP A 236 23.22 -6.52 -4.17
CA ASP A 236 23.44 -5.87 -2.88
C ASP A 236 24.63 -4.90 -2.92
N GLU A 237 25.71 -5.28 -3.60
CA GLU A 237 26.87 -4.40 -3.82
C GLU A 237 26.49 -3.16 -4.66
N LEU A 238 25.70 -3.33 -5.72
CA LEU A 238 25.20 -2.21 -6.53
C LEU A 238 24.24 -1.28 -5.77
N TYR A 239 23.39 -1.83 -4.88
CA TYR A 239 22.56 -1.01 -3.98
C TYR A 239 23.38 -0.13 -3.03
N SER A 240 24.60 -0.55 -2.71
CA SER A 240 25.52 0.15 -1.80
C SER A 240 26.57 1.00 -2.54
N TRP A 241 26.49 1.13 -3.87
CA TRP A 241 27.50 1.82 -4.69
C TRP A 241 27.11 3.28 -4.98
N PRO A 242 27.73 4.30 -4.33
CA PRO A 242 27.24 5.68 -4.41
C PRO A 242 27.46 6.36 -5.76
N GLN A 243 28.41 5.88 -6.57
CA GLN A 243 28.71 6.43 -7.91
C GLN A 243 27.96 5.69 -9.03
N GLY A 244 27.09 4.72 -8.71
CA GLY A 244 26.40 3.90 -9.71
C GLY A 244 25.26 4.64 -10.40
N LYS A 245 25.41 4.90 -11.70
CA LYS A 245 24.44 5.59 -12.57
C LYS A 245 23.71 4.63 -13.50
N GLY A 246 24.41 3.60 -13.96
CA GLY A 246 23.82 2.52 -14.75
C GLY A 246 24.53 1.19 -14.57
N VAL A 247 23.85 0.10 -14.96
CA VAL A 247 24.41 -1.25 -14.98
C VAL A 247 24.07 -1.96 -16.29
N LEU A 248 25.08 -2.52 -16.94
CA LEU A 248 24.96 -3.34 -18.14
C LEU A 248 25.06 -4.82 -17.74
N ILE A 249 24.14 -5.65 -18.22
CA ILE A 249 24.14 -7.11 -18.01
C ILE A 249 24.32 -7.80 -19.36
N TYR A 250 25.27 -8.74 -19.43
CA TYR A 250 25.50 -9.55 -20.62
C TYR A 250 26.01 -10.95 -20.27
N GLY A 251 25.91 -11.87 -21.23
CA GLY A 251 26.49 -13.20 -21.13
C GLY A 251 27.80 -13.32 -21.91
N HIS A 252 28.69 -14.18 -21.45
CA HIS A 252 30.00 -14.43 -22.05
C HIS A 252 29.93 -15.19 -23.39
N ASN A 253 30.89 -14.96 -24.30
CA ASN A 253 31.01 -15.62 -25.62
C ASN A 253 29.73 -15.55 -26.47
N GLY A 254 29.29 -14.33 -26.79
CA GLY A 254 28.23 -14.08 -27.77
C GLY A 254 26.84 -14.66 -27.43
N PHE A 255 26.57 -15.08 -26.19
CA PHE A 255 25.29 -15.70 -25.81
C PHE A 255 24.76 -15.12 -24.49
N PHE A 256 23.53 -14.62 -24.45
CA PHE A 256 23.01 -13.95 -23.25
C PHE A 256 22.78 -14.90 -22.06
N CYS A 257 21.77 -15.77 -22.14
CA CYS A 257 21.41 -16.68 -21.04
C CYS A 257 20.42 -17.74 -21.52
N SER A 258 20.67 -19.01 -21.20
CA SER A 258 19.80 -20.13 -21.56
C SER A 258 18.67 -20.42 -20.57
N GLY A 259 18.64 -19.73 -19.43
CA GLY A 259 17.67 -19.94 -18.34
C GLY A 259 18.30 -20.52 -17.08
N GLY A 260 17.52 -21.27 -16.31
CA GLY A 260 18.05 -22.03 -15.17
C GLY A 260 18.90 -23.20 -15.67
N ASP A 261 20.00 -23.49 -14.98
CA ASP A 261 20.85 -24.63 -15.29
C ASP A 261 20.07 -25.96 -15.24
N LEU A 262 20.05 -26.67 -16.37
CA LEU A 262 19.26 -27.89 -16.54
C LEU A 262 19.78 -29.08 -15.71
N ILE A 263 21.04 -29.05 -15.27
CA ILE A 263 21.58 -30.07 -14.34
C ILE A 263 20.94 -29.83 -12.97
N SER A 264 21.10 -28.62 -12.43
CA SER A 264 20.50 -28.19 -11.16
C SER A 264 18.97 -28.37 -11.11
N VAL A 265 18.27 -28.14 -12.22
CA VAL A 265 16.81 -28.37 -12.32
C VAL A 265 16.44 -29.86 -12.27
N ARG A 266 17.30 -30.76 -12.77
CA ARG A 266 17.09 -32.23 -12.68
C ARG A 266 17.41 -32.79 -11.30
N GLU A 267 18.23 -32.10 -10.51
CA GLU A 267 18.58 -32.45 -9.12
C GLU A 267 17.50 -32.03 -8.09
N LEU A 268 16.41 -31.39 -8.54
CA LEU A 268 15.28 -31.02 -7.69
C LEU A 268 14.52 -32.26 -7.20
N ALA A 269 14.77 -32.61 -5.94
CA ALA A 269 14.16 -33.78 -5.29
C ALA A 269 12.65 -33.62 -4.97
N ASN A 270 12.15 -32.38 -4.88
CA ASN A 270 10.77 -32.09 -4.49
C ASN A 270 10.33 -30.69 -4.98
N TYR A 271 9.04 -30.38 -4.84
CA TYR A 271 8.47 -29.09 -5.26
C TYR A 271 8.96 -27.90 -4.42
N GLU A 272 9.31 -28.11 -3.15
CA GLU A 272 9.75 -27.04 -2.25
C GLU A 272 11.12 -26.49 -2.66
N ASP A 273 12.02 -27.35 -3.12
CA ASP A 273 13.32 -26.95 -3.65
C ASP A 273 13.16 -26.11 -4.92
N GLY A 274 12.23 -26.47 -5.81
CA GLY A 274 11.85 -25.65 -6.97
C GLY A 274 11.26 -24.29 -6.56
N LEU A 275 10.41 -24.26 -5.54
CA LEU A 275 9.83 -23.04 -4.99
C LEU A 275 10.89 -22.12 -4.36
N LYS A 276 11.90 -22.67 -3.67
CA LYS A 276 13.03 -21.90 -3.11
C LYS A 276 13.84 -21.21 -4.21
N LEU A 277 14.17 -21.91 -5.30
CA LEU A 277 14.86 -21.32 -6.45
C LEU A 277 14.02 -20.24 -7.13
N ALA A 278 12.74 -20.51 -7.38
CA ALA A 278 11.82 -19.54 -7.97
C ALA A 278 11.67 -18.28 -7.08
N THR A 279 11.50 -18.45 -5.77
CA THR A 279 11.41 -17.35 -4.79
C THR A 279 12.67 -16.49 -4.78
N LEU A 280 13.85 -17.11 -4.75
CA LEU A 280 15.12 -16.37 -4.78
C LEU A 280 15.28 -15.59 -6.09
N MET A 281 14.97 -16.19 -7.25
CA MET A 281 15.10 -15.48 -8.54
C MET A 281 14.03 -14.41 -8.74
N GLN A 282 12.79 -14.63 -8.29
CA GLN A 282 11.77 -13.57 -8.25
C GLN A 282 12.25 -12.38 -7.41
N TYR A 283 12.85 -12.64 -6.24
CA TYR A 283 13.43 -11.61 -5.39
C TYR A 283 14.60 -10.88 -6.08
N ASN A 284 15.56 -11.61 -6.62
CA ASN A 284 16.71 -11.06 -7.36
C ASN A 284 16.26 -10.16 -8.53
N LEU A 285 15.37 -10.66 -9.40
CA LEU A 285 14.90 -9.89 -10.55
C LEU A 285 14.07 -8.67 -10.12
N THR A 286 13.26 -8.79 -9.06
CA THR A 286 12.51 -7.63 -8.53
C THR A 286 13.43 -6.56 -7.96
N ARG A 287 14.51 -6.96 -7.26
CA ARG A 287 15.54 -6.04 -6.76
C ARG A 287 16.40 -5.44 -7.87
N LEU A 288 16.77 -6.22 -8.89
CA LEU A 288 17.49 -5.74 -10.05
C LEU A 288 16.72 -4.63 -10.78
N GLN A 289 15.42 -4.87 -11.04
CA GLN A 289 14.52 -3.87 -11.62
C GLN A 289 14.40 -2.63 -10.70
N SER A 290 14.44 -2.84 -9.39
CA SER A 290 14.30 -1.81 -8.36
C SER A 290 15.60 -1.09 -7.99
N LEU A 291 16.73 -1.37 -8.66
CA LEU A 291 17.98 -0.63 -8.46
C LEU A 291 17.81 0.87 -8.74
N PRO A 292 18.47 1.76 -7.98
CA PRO A 292 18.40 3.22 -8.15
C PRO A 292 19.09 3.74 -9.43
N MET A 293 19.62 2.85 -10.26
CA MET A 293 20.38 3.13 -11.47
C MET A 293 19.68 2.54 -12.71
N ILE A 294 20.01 3.05 -13.91
CA ILE A 294 19.43 2.55 -15.17
C ILE A 294 20.03 1.19 -15.51
N THR A 295 19.17 0.18 -15.67
CA THR A 295 19.60 -1.19 -15.98
C THR A 295 19.44 -1.48 -17.48
N LEU A 296 20.45 -2.10 -18.09
CA LEU A 296 20.48 -2.46 -19.52
C LEU A 296 20.83 -3.94 -19.70
N SER A 297 20.02 -4.69 -20.45
CA SER A 297 20.41 -6.01 -20.97
C SER A 297 21.00 -5.92 -22.38
N LEU A 298 22.16 -6.53 -22.61
CA LEU A 298 22.77 -6.71 -23.92
C LEU A 298 22.57 -8.15 -24.41
N ILE A 299 21.56 -8.35 -25.25
CA ILE A 299 21.15 -9.66 -25.75
C ILE A 299 21.98 -10.01 -26.99
N GLN A 300 23.07 -10.74 -26.79
CA GLN A 300 23.83 -11.42 -27.85
C GLN A 300 23.38 -12.89 -27.96
N GLY A 301 23.41 -13.49 -29.15
CA GLY A 301 23.09 -14.91 -29.38
C GLY A 301 21.64 -15.28 -29.04
N SER A 302 21.37 -15.77 -27.83
CA SER A 302 19.99 -15.98 -27.39
C SER A 302 19.71 -15.74 -25.91
N ALA A 303 18.50 -15.25 -25.63
CA ALA A 303 17.89 -15.17 -24.30
C ALA A 303 16.69 -16.14 -24.25
N LEU A 304 16.81 -17.26 -23.53
CA LEU A 304 15.83 -18.36 -23.55
C LEU A 304 15.27 -18.66 -22.16
N GLY A 305 13.96 -18.88 -22.05
CA GLY A 305 13.27 -19.24 -20.81
C GLY A 305 13.53 -18.22 -19.70
N GLY A 306 14.06 -18.67 -18.55
CA GLY A 306 14.55 -17.79 -17.48
C GLY A 306 15.55 -16.70 -17.95
N GLY A 307 16.30 -16.94 -19.02
CA GLY A 307 17.18 -15.93 -19.63
C GLY A 307 16.41 -14.82 -20.35
N ALA A 308 15.24 -15.14 -20.93
CA ALA A 308 14.29 -14.13 -21.40
C ALA A 308 13.65 -13.39 -20.21
N GLU A 309 13.34 -14.08 -19.10
CA GLU A 309 12.84 -13.44 -17.87
C GLU A 309 13.84 -12.42 -17.29
N LEU A 310 15.13 -12.76 -17.26
CA LEU A 310 16.22 -11.85 -16.89
C LEU A 310 16.31 -10.67 -17.87
N ALA A 311 16.27 -10.91 -19.18
CA ALA A 311 16.38 -9.86 -20.20
C ALA A 311 15.26 -8.81 -20.09
N VAL A 312 14.02 -9.21 -19.81
CA VAL A 312 12.88 -8.27 -19.64
C VAL A 312 12.82 -7.58 -18.28
N THR A 313 13.71 -7.95 -17.35
CA THR A 313 13.73 -7.38 -16.00
C THR A 313 14.40 -5.99 -15.96
N THR A 314 15.31 -5.73 -16.90
CA THR A 314 16.02 -4.45 -17.00
C THR A 314 15.13 -3.33 -17.54
N ASP A 315 15.58 -2.08 -17.47
CA ASP A 315 14.83 -0.93 -17.99
C ASP A 315 14.96 -0.87 -19.51
N LEU A 316 16.19 -1.00 -20.00
CA LEU A 316 16.56 -0.95 -21.40
C LEU A 316 17.02 -2.34 -21.89
N ARG A 317 16.78 -2.64 -23.16
CA ARG A 317 17.28 -3.84 -23.85
C ARG A 317 17.88 -3.46 -25.20
N LEU A 318 19.11 -3.90 -25.43
CA LEU A 318 19.73 -3.96 -26.75
C LEU A 318 19.81 -5.41 -27.19
N MET A 319 19.67 -5.63 -28.49
CA MET A 319 19.71 -6.97 -29.08
C MET A 319 20.49 -6.92 -30.38
N THR A 320 21.42 -7.85 -30.60
CA THR A 320 22.13 -7.89 -31.89
C THR A 320 21.20 -8.38 -33.01
N LYS A 321 21.51 -8.07 -34.26
CA LYS A 321 20.67 -8.44 -35.42
C LYS A 321 20.55 -9.97 -35.55
N SER A 322 21.63 -10.71 -35.24
CA SER A 322 21.62 -12.18 -35.21
C SER A 322 20.97 -12.81 -33.96
N SER A 323 20.66 -12.02 -32.93
CA SER A 323 20.10 -12.54 -31.66
C SER A 323 18.66 -13.02 -31.73
N ARG A 324 18.28 -13.90 -30.80
CA ARG A 324 16.91 -14.42 -30.62
C ARG A 324 16.45 -14.37 -29.16
N LEU A 325 15.17 -14.13 -28.90
CA LEU A 325 14.58 -14.17 -27.54
C LEU A 325 13.35 -15.07 -27.53
N GLY A 326 13.18 -15.96 -26.54
CA GLY A 326 11.98 -16.79 -26.45
C GLY A 326 11.69 -17.42 -25.09
N TYR A 327 10.41 -17.43 -24.71
CA TYR A 327 9.89 -18.06 -23.49
C TYR A 327 9.63 -19.56 -23.73
N VAL A 328 10.71 -20.33 -23.82
CA VAL A 328 10.66 -21.76 -24.21
C VAL A 328 10.18 -22.71 -23.10
N ASP A 329 9.82 -22.20 -21.93
CA ASP A 329 9.50 -22.97 -20.71
C ASP A 329 8.37 -23.98 -20.93
N CYS A 330 7.35 -23.59 -21.69
CA CYS A 330 6.21 -24.44 -22.04
C CYS A 330 6.63 -25.71 -22.82
N ARG A 331 7.70 -25.64 -23.62
CA ARG A 331 8.27 -26.78 -24.37
C ARG A 331 9.00 -27.77 -23.46
N ALA A 332 9.45 -27.30 -22.30
CA ALA A 332 10.03 -28.11 -21.24
C ALA A 332 8.99 -28.59 -20.21
N GLY A 333 7.69 -28.32 -20.42
CA GLY A 333 6.62 -28.64 -19.46
C GLY A 333 6.63 -27.74 -18.20
N SER A 334 7.33 -26.61 -18.25
CA SER A 334 7.44 -25.63 -17.17
C SER A 334 6.69 -24.34 -17.50
N VAL A 335 6.66 -23.41 -16.54
CA VAL A 335 6.19 -22.03 -16.72
C VAL A 335 7.30 -21.07 -16.30
N ALA A 336 7.36 -19.91 -16.95
CA ALA A 336 8.25 -18.80 -16.59
C ALA A 336 7.99 -18.37 -15.13
N ALA A 337 8.89 -18.79 -14.23
CA ALA A 337 8.68 -18.78 -12.79
C ALA A 337 9.49 -17.69 -12.07
N TRP A 338 10.32 -16.90 -12.77
CA TRP A 338 11.07 -15.79 -12.20
C TRP A 338 10.31 -14.44 -12.29
N GLY A 339 9.05 -14.48 -12.72
CA GLY A 339 8.13 -13.34 -12.79
C GLY A 339 8.15 -12.60 -14.14
N GLY A 340 8.86 -13.13 -15.13
CA GLY A 340 8.98 -12.58 -16.48
C GLY A 340 7.65 -12.49 -17.22
N GLY A 341 6.67 -13.36 -16.92
CA GLY A 341 5.32 -13.27 -17.49
C GLY A 341 4.62 -11.94 -17.15
N SER A 342 4.64 -11.53 -15.88
CA SER A 342 4.06 -10.25 -15.43
C SER A 342 4.77 -9.05 -16.08
N ARG A 343 6.10 -9.11 -16.21
CA ARG A 343 6.91 -8.06 -16.86
C ARG A 343 6.66 -7.99 -18.36
N LEU A 344 6.50 -9.13 -19.03
CA LEU A 344 6.19 -9.22 -20.46
C LEU A 344 4.83 -8.56 -20.76
N VAL A 345 3.81 -8.78 -19.93
CA VAL A 345 2.50 -8.12 -20.07
C VAL A 345 2.62 -6.59 -19.98
N GLN A 346 3.50 -6.07 -19.11
CA GLN A 346 3.75 -4.62 -19.00
C GLN A 346 4.49 -4.04 -20.23
N LEU A 347 5.34 -4.83 -20.90
CA LEU A 347 6.10 -4.38 -22.07
C LEU A 347 5.30 -4.44 -23.38
N ILE A 348 4.61 -5.56 -23.64
CA ILE A 348 4.03 -5.87 -24.97
C ILE A 348 2.53 -6.18 -24.95
N GLY A 349 1.88 -6.01 -23.80
CA GLY A 349 0.46 -6.30 -23.61
C GLY A 349 0.15 -7.79 -23.42
N SER A 350 -1.01 -8.07 -22.81
CA SER A 350 -1.40 -9.43 -22.43
C SER A 350 -1.56 -10.40 -23.61
N SER A 351 -2.14 -9.95 -24.72
CA SER A 351 -2.40 -10.81 -25.88
C SER A 351 -1.11 -11.36 -26.49
N ARG A 352 -0.09 -10.52 -26.70
CA ARG A 352 1.19 -10.96 -27.27
C ARG A 352 2.07 -11.67 -26.24
N ALA A 353 1.98 -11.30 -24.96
CA ALA A 353 2.63 -12.06 -23.89
C ALA A 353 2.14 -13.53 -23.86
N VAL A 354 0.82 -13.76 -23.94
CA VAL A 354 0.24 -15.11 -24.02
C VAL A 354 0.68 -15.84 -25.30
N GLU A 355 0.68 -15.17 -26.46
CA GLU A 355 1.15 -15.74 -27.73
C GLU A 355 2.60 -16.26 -27.64
N LEU A 356 3.53 -15.44 -27.16
CA LEU A 356 4.95 -15.81 -27.03
C LEU A 356 5.17 -16.92 -26.00
N MET A 357 4.54 -16.82 -24.83
CA MET A 357 4.70 -17.81 -23.76
C MET A 357 4.04 -19.17 -24.07
N SER A 358 2.92 -19.18 -24.79
CA SER A 358 2.21 -20.44 -25.13
C SER A 358 2.79 -21.15 -26.35
N SER A 359 3.32 -20.43 -27.33
CA SER A 359 4.01 -21.03 -28.49
C SER A 359 5.47 -21.39 -28.22
N GLY A 360 6.08 -20.73 -27.23
CA GLY A 360 7.51 -20.77 -26.94
C GLY A 360 8.38 -20.39 -28.15
N ARG A 361 7.83 -19.67 -29.13
CA ARG A 361 8.54 -19.30 -30.36
C ARG A 361 9.67 -18.33 -30.05
N LEU A 362 10.69 -18.35 -30.90
CA LEU A 362 11.74 -17.35 -30.86
C LEU A 362 11.26 -16.09 -31.59
N VAL A 363 11.71 -14.94 -31.08
CA VAL A 363 11.47 -13.61 -31.62
C VAL A 363 12.80 -13.09 -32.16
N GLU A 364 12.76 -12.60 -33.39
CA GLU A 364 13.88 -12.00 -34.12
C GLU A 364 14.07 -10.54 -33.66
N ALA A 365 15.27 -9.97 -33.82
CA ALA A 365 15.56 -8.59 -33.35
C ALA A 365 14.60 -7.53 -33.94
N ASP A 366 14.31 -7.57 -35.25
CA ASP A 366 13.38 -6.65 -35.91
C ASP A 366 11.95 -6.78 -35.37
N GLU A 367 11.51 -8.01 -35.11
CA GLU A 367 10.19 -8.29 -34.59
C GLU A 367 10.07 -7.77 -33.16
N ALA A 368 11.06 -8.06 -32.31
CA ALA A 368 11.15 -7.57 -30.94
C ALA A 368 11.12 -6.03 -30.85
N LEU A 369 11.80 -5.34 -31.78
CA LEU A 369 11.77 -3.88 -31.86
C LEU A 369 10.38 -3.37 -32.28
N SER A 370 9.75 -4.01 -33.27
CA SER A 370 8.46 -3.59 -33.85
C SER A 370 7.32 -3.49 -32.84
N PHE A 371 7.39 -4.26 -31.74
CA PHE A 371 6.38 -4.26 -30.68
C PHE A 371 6.92 -3.85 -29.30
N GLY A 372 8.08 -3.20 -29.23
CA GLY A 372 8.59 -2.57 -28.01
C GLY A 372 9.17 -3.53 -26.96
N LEU A 373 9.49 -4.77 -27.34
CA LEU A 373 10.18 -5.70 -26.44
C LEU A 373 11.64 -5.30 -26.21
N ILE A 374 12.27 -4.65 -27.19
CA ILE A 374 13.64 -4.08 -27.09
C ILE A 374 13.65 -2.60 -27.48
N ASN A 375 14.70 -1.89 -27.07
CA ASN A 375 14.82 -0.45 -27.29
C ASN A 375 15.61 -0.10 -28.56
N SER A 376 16.61 -0.90 -28.93
CA SER A 376 17.36 -0.74 -30.19
C SER A 376 18.07 -2.03 -30.59
N ILE A 377 18.46 -2.10 -31.86
CA ILE A 377 19.22 -3.22 -32.45
C ILE A 377 20.67 -2.78 -32.65
N ILE A 378 21.62 -3.67 -32.37
CA ILE A 378 23.03 -3.52 -32.78
C ILE A 378 23.23 -4.37 -34.04
N ASP A 379 23.73 -3.78 -35.11
CA ASP A 379 24.14 -4.54 -36.30
C ASP A 379 25.50 -5.21 -36.03
N ASP A 380 25.47 -6.52 -35.78
CA ASP A 380 26.63 -7.35 -35.46
C ASP A 380 27.33 -7.95 -36.70
N SER A 381 26.90 -7.63 -37.93
CA SER A 381 27.41 -8.24 -39.17
C SER A 381 28.93 -8.11 -39.36
N ASN A 382 29.57 -7.11 -38.74
CA ASN A 382 31.01 -6.84 -38.83
C ASN A 382 31.64 -6.49 -37.47
N LEU A 383 31.00 -6.86 -36.35
CA LEU A 383 31.48 -6.55 -35.00
C LEU A 383 31.84 -7.82 -34.23
N ASN A 384 32.93 -7.78 -33.46
CA ASN A 384 33.23 -8.82 -32.47
C ASN A 384 32.56 -8.53 -31.11
N ASP A 385 32.55 -9.51 -30.20
CA ASP A 385 31.92 -9.40 -28.86
C ASP A 385 32.35 -8.14 -28.08
N GLU A 386 33.64 -7.75 -28.16
CA GLU A 386 34.18 -6.58 -27.48
C GLU A 386 33.63 -5.27 -28.08
N GLN A 387 33.54 -5.18 -29.40
CA GLN A 387 32.98 -4.03 -30.12
C GLN A 387 31.47 -3.92 -29.86
N ILE A 388 30.74 -5.04 -29.82
CA ILE A 388 29.31 -5.07 -29.47
C ILE A 388 29.12 -4.60 -28.02
N LEU A 389 29.96 -5.04 -27.08
CA LEU A 389 29.96 -4.57 -25.70
C LEU A 389 30.30 -3.08 -25.60
N ALA A 390 31.24 -2.57 -26.40
CA ALA A 390 31.59 -1.16 -26.45
C ALA A 390 30.44 -0.28 -26.95
N GLU A 391 29.75 -0.67 -28.03
CA GLU A 391 28.55 0.03 -28.51
C GLU A 391 27.41 -0.01 -27.48
N ALA A 392 27.24 -1.13 -26.76
CA ALA A 392 26.25 -1.22 -25.68
C ALA A 392 26.60 -0.33 -24.47
N LYS A 393 27.88 -0.25 -24.07
CA LYS A 393 28.35 0.71 -23.05
C LYS A 393 28.09 2.15 -23.49
N LYS A 394 28.44 2.50 -24.72
CA LYS A 394 28.21 3.82 -25.34
C LYS A 394 26.71 4.19 -25.39
N TYR A 395 25.84 3.24 -25.72
CA TYR A 395 24.38 3.42 -25.65
C TYR A 395 23.91 3.64 -24.21
N LEU A 396 24.42 2.91 -23.23
CA LEU A 396 24.09 3.18 -21.82
C LEU A 396 24.54 4.58 -21.41
N SER A 397 25.79 4.96 -21.72
CA SER A 397 26.32 6.31 -21.43
C SER A 397 25.48 7.43 -22.04
N SER A 398 24.93 7.25 -23.25
CA SER A 398 24.06 8.26 -23.88
C SER A 398 22.69 8.41 -23.20
N HIS A 399 22.31 7.50 -22.30
CA HIS A 399 21.14 7.60 -21.44
C HIS A 399 21.46 8.06 -20.01
N LEU A 400 22.73 8.38 -19.71
CA LEU A 400 23.24 8.82 -18.40
C LEU A 400 23.78 10.27 -18.45
N ILE A 401 23.21 11.11 -19.32
CA ILE A 401 23.65 12.50 -19.54
C ILE A 401 23.24 13.44 -18.38
N GLY A 402 22.19 13.09 -17.64
CA GLY A 402 21.72 13.88 -16.50
C GLY A 402 22.65 13.79 -15.28
N ALA A 403 22.54 14.76 -14.37
CA ALA A 403 23.17 14.65 -13.07
C ALA A 403 22.64 13.42 -12.31
N ASP A 404 23.50 12.75 -11.55
CA ASP A 404 23.25 11.47 -10.90
C ASP A 404 21.92 11.45 -10.09
N PRO A 405 21.59 12.47 -9.28
CA PRO A 405 20.31 12.57 -8.57
C PRO A 405 19.09 12.52 -9.50
N ALA A 406 19.17 13.17 -10.67
CA ALA A 406 18.09 13.19 -11.65
C ALA A 406 17.88 11.82 -12.31
N ILE A 407 18.95 11.04 -12.53
CA ILE A 407 18.85 9.67 -13.05
C ILE A 407 18.16 8.76 -12.01
N VAL A 408 18.53 8.88 -10.73
CA VAL A 408 17.88 8.18 -9.61
C VAL A 408 16.40 8.57 -9.53
N ALA A 409 16.06 9.86 -9.57
CA ALA A 409 14.69 10.35 -9.51
C ALA A 409 13.81 9.86 -10.69
N ILE A 410 14.35 9.87 -11.92
CA ILE A 410 13.68 9.29 -13.10
C ILE A 410 13.41 7.80 -12.87
N LYS A 411 14.39 7.04 -12.36
CA LYS A 411 14.23 5.61 -12.10
C LYS A 411 13.19 5.32 -11.01
N SER A 412 13.19 6.10 -9.93
CA SER A 412 12.18 6.05 -8.86
C SER A 412 10.77 6.33 -9.40
N LEU A 413 10.60 7.36 -10.23
CA LEU A 413 9.32 7.69 -10.88
C LEU A 413 8.78 6.53 -11.72
N VAL A 414 9.63 5.94 -12.57
CA VAL A 414 9.24 4.82 -13.45
C VAL A 414 8.92 3.55 -12.64
N ASN A 415 9.65 3.28 -11.56
CA ASN A 415 9.36 2.14 -10.68
C ASN A 415 8.08 2.34 -9.86
N GLY A 416 7.78 3.55 -9.39
CA GLY A 416 6.48 3.88 -8.81
C GLY A 416 5.35 3.69 -9.82
N ALA A 417 5.56 4.10 -11.07
CA ALA A 417 4.59 3.92 -12.16
C ALA A 417 4.29 2.44 -12.50
N ARG A 418 5.26 1.53 -12.30
CA ARG A 418 5.11 0.08 -12.53
C ARG A 418 4.37 -0.66 -11.40
N THR A 419 4.28 -0.07 -10.21
CA THR A 419 3.86 -0.76 -8.97
C THR A 419 2.60 -0.20 -8.32
N LEU A 420 2.21 1.04 -8.65
CA LEU A 420 1.07 1.73 -8.04
C LEU A 420 -0.11 1.88 -9.03
N PRO A 421 -1.36 1.93 -8.54
CA PRO A 421 -2.51 2.34 -9.35
C PRO A 421 -2.35 3.78 -9.88
N LEU A 422 -2.84 4.04 -11.10
CA LEU A 422 -2.70 5.33 -11.80
C LEU A 422 -3.14 6.54 -10.96
N GLU A 423 -4.21 6.39 -10.18
CA GLU A 423 -4.77 7.43 -9.30
C GLU A 423 -3.86 7.81 -8.12
N GLN A 424 -2.96 6.90 -7.72
CA GLN A 424 -1.95 7.16 -6.69
C GLN A 424 -0.72 7.86 -7.30
N ILE A 425 -0.36 7.51 -8.53
CA ILE A 425 0.77 8.10 -9.29
C ILE A 425 0.51 9.57 -9.60
N VAL A 426 -0.69 9.93 -10.09
CA VAL A 426 -1.07 11.31 -10.43
C VAL A 426 -1.13 12.24 -9.20
N ARG A 427 -1.05 11.69 -7.98
CA ARG A 427 -1.07 12.43 -6.71
C ARG A 427 0.29 12.49 -5.99
N GLN A 428 1.33 11.87 -6.53
CA GLN A 428 2.69 11.96 -5.98
C GLN A 428 3.50 13.03 -6.75
N PRO A 429 3.85 14.17 -6.12
CA PRO A 429 5.04 14.89 -6.55
C PRO A 429 6.26 13.99 -6.30
N ALA A 430 7.09 13.78 -7.31
CA ALA A 430 8.26 12.92 -7.22
C ALA A 430 9.36 13.59 -6.38
N TYR A 431 9.39 13.27 -5.09
CA TYR A 431 10.48 13.56 -4.16
C TYR A 431 10.72 12.35 -3.26
N TYR A 432 11.62 11.47 -3.71
CA TYR A 432 12.22 10.44 -2.87
C TYR A 432 13.54 10.00 -3.49
N GLU A 433 14.64 10.65 -3.11
CA GLU A 433 15.97 10.05 -3.30
C GLU A 433 16.30 9.18 -2.09
N PRO A 434 16.88 7.98 -2.28
CA PRO A 434 17.34 7.14 -1.16
C PRO A 434 18.40 7.77 -0.25
N GLY A 435 18.90 8.98 -0.56
CA GLY A 435 19.74 9.81 0.32
C GLY A 435 18.97 10.80 1.22
N ASP A 436 17.68 11.07 0.96
CA ASP A 436 16.90 12.16 1.56
C ASP A 436 16.30 11.84 2.95
N SER A 437 16.92 10.97 3.75
CA SER A 437 16.43 10.64 5.10
C SER A 437 17.55 10.64 6.13
N PHE A 438 17.24 11.11 7.34
CA PHE A 438 18.08 10.84 8.51
C PHE A 438 18.26 9.33 8.70
N ARG A 439 19.41 8.92 9.24
CA ARG A 439 19.77 7.53 9.53
C ARG A 439 19.89 7.29 11.02
N ALA A 440 19.49 6.11 11.49
CA ALA A 440 19.65 5.73 12.89
C ALA A 440 21.10 5.37 13.27
N SER A 441 22.00 5.28 12.29
CA SER A 441 23.47 5.27 12.46
C SER A 441 24.00 6.61 12.97
N ASP A 442 23.37 7.71 12.53
CA ASP A 442 23.85 9.07 12.76
C ASP A 442 23.22 9.67 14.03
N LEU A 443 22.44 8.87 14.76
CA LEU A 443 21.71 9.26 15.95
C LEU A 443 22.65 9.63 17.09
N VAL A 444 22.64 10.89 17.49
CA VAL A 444 23.35 11.37 18.67
C VAL A 444 22.43 11.28 19.89
N THR A 445 22.86 10.53 20.90
CA THR A 445 22.15 10.41 22.18
C THR A 445 22.81 11.28 23.24
N LEU A 446 22.04 12.20 23.83
CA LEU A 446 22.41 13.05 24.95
C LEU A 446 21.61 12.58 26.19
N PRO A 447 22.10 11.58 26.94
CA PRO A 447 21.35 11.01 28.06
C PRO A 447 21.31 11.97 29.25
N CYS A 448 20.18 11.99 29.95
CA CYS A 448 20.02 12.67 31.23
C CYS A 448 21.01 12.10 32.27
N SER A 449 21.65 12.99 33.02
CA SER A 449 22.39 12.58 34.23
C SER A 449 21.42 12.05 35.31
N PRO A 450 21.89 11.26 36.31
CA PRO A 450 21.03 10.77 37.38
C PRO A 450 20.30 11.86 38.18
N ALA A 451 20.85 13.08 38.23
CA ALA A 451 20.22 14.23 38.87
C ALA A 451 19.09 14.89 38.02
N GLU A 452 18.98 14.51 36.75
CA GLU A 452 17.97 15.01 35.81
C GLU A 452 16.84 14.02 35.52
N MET A 453 17.04 12.75 35.88
CA MET A 453 16.02 11.72 35.78
C MET A 453 14.85 12.02 36.74
N LYS A 454 13.63 11.85 36.24
CA LYS A 454 12.40 12.13 36.98
C LYS A 454 12.04 10.94 37.88
N PRO A 455 11.37 11.18 39.03
CA PRO A 455 10.75 10.10 39.78
C PRO A 455 9.66 9.43 38.94
N LYS A 456 9.70 8.10 38.88
CA LYS A 456 8.72 7.30 38.13
C LYS A 456 7.39 7.28 38.89
N PRO A 457 6.24 7.59 38.25
CA PRO A 457 4.94 7.60 38.91
C PRO A 457 4.49 6.19 39.31
N SER A 458 3.68 6.06 40.36
CA SER A 458 3.11 4.77 40.74
C SER A 458 2.02 4.31 39.76
N ILE A 459 1.79 2.99 39.67
CA ILE A 459 0.92 2.40 38.65
C ILE A 459 -0.53 2.92 38.74
N ASP A 460 -1.02 3.15 39.96
CA ASP A 460 -2.35 3.71 40.25
C ASP A 460 -2.50 5.18 39.82
N GLN A 461 -1.41 5.94 39.82
CA GLN A 461 -1.37 7.33 39.37
C GLN A 461 -1.39 7.47 37.85
N LEU A 462 -1.00 6.44 37.09
CA LEU A 462 -0.90 6.52 35.63
C LEU A 462 -2.21 7.01 34.98
N LEU A 463 -2.09 8.10 34.24
CA LEU A 463 -3.15 8.73 33.45
C LEU A 463 -2.64 8.94 32.02
N PHE A 464 -3.50 8.71 31.04
CA PHE A 464 -3.14 8.73 29.63
C PHE A 464 -2.58 10.10 29.19
N GLY A 465 -1.29 10.17 28.87
CA GLY A 465 -0.65 11.38 28.36
C GLY A 465 -0.35 12.47 29.40
N HIS A 466 -0.40 12.16 30.70
CA HIS A 466 -0.08 13.14 31.77
C HIS A 466 1.39 13.10 32.22
N PHE A 467 2.03 11.93 32.16
CA PHE A 467 3.44 11.76 32.50
C PHE A 467 4.25 11.55 31.21
N PHE A 468 5.48 12.06 31.19
CA PHE A 468 6.42 11.92 30.08
C PHE A 468 7.78 11.48 30.62
N THR A 469 8.43 10.58 29.89
CA THR A 469 9.71 9.98 30.27
C THR A 469 10.86 10.98 30.27
N ASP A 470 12.07 10.54 30.59
CA ASP A 470 13.23 11.43 30.70
C ASP A 470 13.64 12.00 29.35
N HIS A 471 13.54 11.20 28.28
CA HIS A 471 14.05 11.53 26.96
C HIS A 471 12.96 11.69 25.88
N MET A 472 13.33 12.37 24.80
CA MET A 472 12.58 12.46 23.55
C MET A 472 13.53 12.32 22.36
N PHE A 473 13.00 11.80 21.25
CA PHE A 473 13.66 11.88 19.95
C PHE A 473 13.21 13.16 19.23
N GLN A 474 14.11 13.80 18.50
CA GLN A 474 13.78 14.85 17.55
C GLN A 474 14.75 14.92 16.36
N VAL A 475 14.25 15.38 15.21
CA VAL A 475 15.04 15.65 14.02
C VAL A 475 14.36 16.75 13.19
N GLU A 476 15.12 17.75 12.77
CA GLU A 476 14.64 18.84 11.93
C GLU A 476 14.80 18.50 10.44
N TRP A 477 14.00 19.16 9.61
CA TRP A 477 14.14 19.13 8.16
C TRP A 477 14.09 20.56 7.61
N ASP A 478 14.97 20.85 6.66
CA ASP A 478 15.00 22.09 5.90
C ASP A 478 15.04 21.77 4.39
N HIS A 479 14.23 22.47 3.59
CA HIS A 479 14.11 22.25 2.15
C HIS A 479 15.45 22.35 1.39
N GLU A 480 16.42 23.11 1.87
CA GLU A 480 17.71 23.29 1.20
C GLU A 480 18.79 22.31 1.69
N ARG A 481 18.55 21.63 2.83
CA ARG A 481 19.56 20.80 3.50
C ARG A 481 19.13 19.36 3.77
N GLY A 482 17.86 19.02 3.55
CA GLY A 482 17.28 17.74 3.93
C GLY A 482 17.06 17.63 5.44
N TRP A 483 17.12 16.40 5.96
CA TRP A 483 17.01 16.15 7.40
C TRP A 483 18.34 16.43 8.12
N SER A 484 18.24 16.96 9.34
CA SER A 484 19.38 17.11 10.23
C SER A 484 19.85 15.76 10.78
N THR A 485 21.00 15.77 11.46
CA THR A 485 21.36 14.71 12.42
C THR A 485 20.19 14.48 13.38
N PRO A 486 19.72 13.23 13.55
CA PRO A 486 18.69 12.93 14.52
C PRO A 486 19.25 12.91 15.94
N LEU A 487 18.45 13.33 16.92
CA LEU A 487 18.85 13.47 18.31
C LEU A 487 17.92 12.67 19.24
N ILE A 488 18.48 11.99 20.24
CA ILE A 488 17.78 11.70 21.49
C ILE A 488 18.33 12.67 22.54
N THR A 489 17.44 13.36 23.24
CA THR A 489 17.79 14.36 24.27
C THR A 489 16.76 14.33 25.40
N LYS A 490 17.03 15.03 26.50
CA LYS A 490 16.08 15.29 27.58
C LYS A 490 14.78 15.92 27.06
N VAL A 491 13.62 15.52 27.59
CA VAL A 491 12.34 16.18 27.26
C VAL A 491 12.40 17.67 27.60
N HIS A 492 12.22 18.53 26.58
CA HIS A 492 12.20 19.99 26.72
C HIS A 492 11.00 20.62 26.00
N ASN A 493 10.75 21.91 26.27
CA ASN A 493 9.76 22.68 25.52
C ASN A 493 10.26 22.95 24.10
N LEU A 494 9.36 22.93 23.11
CA LEU A 494 9.69 23.23 21.72
C LEU A 494 9.64 24.73 21.47
N GLU A 495 10.77 25.32 21.08
CA GLU A 495 10.85 26.72 20.65
C GLU A 495 10.47 26.82 19.17
N VAL A 496 9.26 27.30 18.88
CA VAL A 496 8.76 27.52 17.52
C VAL A 496 8.44 29.00 17.29
N HIS A 497 8.75 29.50 16.11
CA HIS A 497 8.45 30.89 15.76
C HIS A 497 6.92 31.14 15.77
N PRO A 498 6.41 32.29 16.27
CA PRO A 498 4.97 32.53 16.34
C PRO A 498 4.24 32.47 14.98
N GLY A 499 4.96 32.67 13.88
CA GLY A 499 4.47 32.50 12.50
C GLY A 499 4.52 31.07 11.95
N SER A 500 4.87 30.05 12.74
CA SER A 500 5.01 28.67 12.27
C SER A 500 3.67 28.07 11.81
N LYS A 501 3.66 27.46 10.62
CA LYS A 501 2.42 26.96 9.95
C LYS A 501 1.61 25.96 10.79
N VAL A 502 2.25 25.21 11.68
CA VAL A 502 1.55 24.34 12.65
C VAL A 502 0.54 25.11 13.52
N LEU A 503 0.86 26.34 13.93
CA LEU A 503 0.02 27.16 14.80
C LEU A 503 -1.16 27.81 14.07
N HIS A 504 -1.01 28.11 12.77
CA HIS A 504 -2.00 28.84 11.97
C HIS A 504 -2.88 27.95 11.10
N TYR A 505 -2.29 26.89 10.51
CA TYR A 505 -2.93 26.08 9.47
C TYR A 505 -2.95 24.58 9.82
N ALA A 506 -2.63 24.23 11.08
CA ALA A 506 -2.63 22.86 11.58
C ALA A 506 -1.84 21.86 10.71
N VAL A 507 -0.72 22.32 10.14
CA VAL A 507 0.23 21.49 9.36
C VAL A 507 0.98 20.55 10.32
N GLN A 508 0.29 19.55 10.83
CA GLN A 508 0.79 18.56 11.77
C GLN A 508 0.04 17.21 11.70
N ALA A 509 0.80 16.13 11.76
CA ALA A 509 0.32 14.75 11.87
C ALA A 509 0.98 14.06 13.06
N PHE A 510 0.30 13.07 13.64
CA PHE A 510 0.82 12.34 14.80
C PHE A 510 0.44 10.86 14.77
N GLU A 511 1.09 10.07 15.60
CA GLU A 511 0.75 8.67 15.84
C GLU A 511 0.50 8.31 17.30
N GLY A 512 0.03 7.07 17.49
CA GLY A 512 -0.18 6.44 18.77
C GLY A 512 0.09 4.94 18.69
N ALA A 513 1.33 4.56 18.99
CA ALA A 513 1.75 3.17 19.19
C ALA A 513 1.97 2.89 20.69
N LYS A 514 2.29 1.64 21.04
CA LYS A 514 2.63 1.22 22.41
C LYS A 514 3.76 0.20 22.41
N ALA A 515 4.64 0.31 23.39
CA ALA A 515 5.53 -0.74 23.85
C ALA A 515 4.97 -1.39 25.12
N PHE A 516 5.17 -2.69 25.25
CA PHE A 516 4.61 -3.54 26.31
C PHE A 516 5.73 -4.39 26.91
N ARG A 517 5.89 -4.40 28.23
CA ARG A 517 6.76 -5.36 28.93
C ARG A 517 5.95 -6.63 29.19
N GLY A 518 6.37 -7.75 28.60
CA GLY A 518 5.67 -9.02 28.66
C GLY A 518 5.78 -9.72 30.01
N PHE A 519 5.05 -10.83 30.15
CA PHE A 519 5.14 -11.70 31.34
C PHE A 519 6.50 -12.40 31.49
N ASP A 520 7.29 -12.43 30.41
CA ASP A 520 8.68 -12.88 30.34
C ASP A 520 9.70 -11.73 30.51
N ASN A 521 9.24 -10.57 31.00
CA ASN A 521 9.97 -9.32 31.16
C ASN A 521 10.53 -8.69 29.86
N ARG A 522 10.28 -9.26 28.68
CA ARG A 522 10.76 -8.71 27.40
C ARG A 522 9.85 -7.58 26.90
N ILE A 523 10.45 -6.50 26.40
CA ILE A 523 9.71 -5.38 25.81
C ILE A 523 9.36 -5.70 24.36
N ARG A 524 8.11 -5.42 23.97
CA ARG A 524 7.57 -5.66 22.62
C ARG A 524 6.80 -4.46 22.08
N PHE A 525 6.96 -4.21 20.79
CA PHE A 525 6.20 -3.23 20.02
C PHE A 525 5.05 -3.90 19.29
N PHE A 526 3.81 -3.41 19.46
CA PHE A 526 2.67 -3.93 18.71
C PHE A 526 2.51 -3.21 17.37
N ARG A 527 2.99 -3.85 16.28
CA ARG A 527 2.84 -3.39 14.88
C ARG A 527 3.31 -1.95 14.66
N LEU A 528 4.47 -1.60 15.22
CA LEU A 528 5.04 -0.25 15.09
C LEU A 528 5.25 0.14 13.62
N ASP A 529 5.67 -0.81 12.78
CA ASP A 529 5.77 -0.68 11.32
C ASP A 529 4.49 -0.08 10.69
N ALA A 530 3.32 -0.58 11.08
CA ALA A 530 2.04 -0.18 10.50
C ALA A 530 1.61 1.21 10.96
N ASN A 531 2.03 1.63 12.16
CA ASN A 531 1.85 2.99 12.66
C ASN A 531 2.77 3.96 11.89
N ILE A 532 4.06 3.63 11.73
CA ILE A 532 5.02 4.46 10.99
C ILE A 532 4.57 4.65 9.52
N LYS A 533 4.12 3.59 8.85
CA LYS A 533 3.48 3.65 7.52
C LYS A 533 2.30 4.62 7.47
N ARG A 534 1.50 4.71 8.53
CA ARG A 534 0.35 5.63 8.61
C ARG A 534 0.76 7.05 8.95
N LEU A 535 1.83 7.25 9.73
CA LEU A 535 2.46 8.56 9.93
C LEU A 535 3.00 9.12 8.62
N LEU A 536 3.77 8.33 7.85
CA LEU A 536 4.31 8.72 6.55
C LEU A 536 3.20 9.10 5.55
N ARG A 537 2.14 8.28 5.42
CA ARG A 537 0.94 8.65 4.63
C ARG A 537 0.27 9.95 5.11
N SER A 538 0.31 10.23 6.41
CA SER A 538 -0.25 11.46 6.98
C SER A 538 0.65 12.68 6.75
N SER A 539 1.98 12.49 6.74
CA SER A 539 2.98 13.50 6.34
C SER A 539 2.75 13.93 4.88
N ARG A 540 2.68 12.96 3.97
CA ARG A 540 2.39 13.16 2.54
C ARG A 540 1.08 13.91 2.30
N ARG A 541 0.02 13.63 3.07
CA ARG A 541 -1.28 14.33 2.97
C ARG A 541 -1.19 15.81 3.35
N LEU A 542 -0.16 16.22 4.09
CA LEU A 542 0.11 17.61 4.48
C LEU A 542 1.20 18.29 3.64
N ALA A 543 1.81 17.60 2.66
CA ALA A 543 3.04 18.02 2.00
C ALA A 543 4.17 18.37 2.99
N LEU A 544 4.25 17.59 4.09
CA LEU A 544 5.41 17.51 4.96
C LEU A 544 6.42 16.52 4.39
N PRO A 545 7.72 16.61 4.75
CA PRO A 545 8.76 15.75 4.19
C PRO A 545 8.52 14.26 4.46
N ASP A 546 8.98 13.45 3.51
CA ASP A 546 9.10 12.01 3.65
C ASP A 546 10.32 11.65 4.51
N PHE A 547 10.31 10.43 5.06
CA PHE A 547 11.40 9.85 5.85
C PHE A 547 11.40 8.33 5.67
N ASP A 548 12.54 7.69 5.92
CA ASP A 548 12.69 6.23 5.90
C ASP A 548 11.97 5.61 7.11
N GLU A 549 11.03 4.70 6.83
CA GLU A 549 10.22 4.04 7.85
C GLU A 549 11.07 3.21 8.83
N LEU A 550 12.13 2.57 8.36
CA LEU A 550 13.00 1.70 9.16
C LEU A 550 13.94 2.52 10.04
N GLU A 551 14.43 3.67 9.55
CA GLU A 551 15.30 4.54 10.34
C GLU A 551 14.52 5.18 11.50
N LEU A 552 13.31 5.68 11.26
CA LEU A 552 12.45 6.16 12.35
C LEU A 552 12.12 5.03 13.35
N MET A 553 11.88 3.80 12.87
CA MET A 553 11.62 2.65 13.73
C MET A 553 12.82 2.35 14.64
N ARG A 554 14.04 2.31 14.09
CA ARG A 554 15.29 2.12 14.85
C ARG A 554 15.52 3.24 15.88
N CYS A 555 15.26 4.49 15.52
CA CYS A 555 15.34 5.62 16.45
C CYS A 555 14.34 5.50 17.60
N ILE A 556 13.10 5.05 17.33
CA ILE A 556 12.09 4.76 18.36
C ILE A 556 12.53 3.58 19.25
N HIS A 557 13.14 2.54 18.68
CA HIS A 557 13.68 1.42 19.46
C HIS A 557 14.78 1.89 20.43
N LYS A 558 15.76 2.67 19.95
CA LYS A 558 16.83 3.25 20.79
C LYS A 558 16.26 4.16 21.89
N LEU A 559 15.26 4.98 21.58
CA LEU A 559 14.58 5.83 22.57
C LEU A 559 13.85 5.01 23.64
N VAL A 560 13.10 3.97 23.26
CA VAL A 560 12.39 3.10 24.20
C VAL A 560 13.34 2.20 25.01
N HIS A 561 14.49 1.82 24.46
CA HIS A 561 15.54 1.13 25.21
C HIS A 561 16.16 2.02 26.30
N LEU A 562 16.42 3.30 26.00
CA LEU A 562 16.95 4.26 26.97
C LEU A 562 15.96 4.54 28.10
N ASP A 563 14.67 4.68 27.78
CA ASP A 563 13.60 4.92 28.76
C ASP A 563 12.88 3.63 29.21
N GLN A 564 13.48 2.44 29.07
CA GLN A 564 12.79 1.15 29.26
C GLN A 564 12.21 0.93 30.67
N ASP A 565 12.84 1.51 31.68
CA ASP A 565 12.39 1.45 33.08
C ASP A 565 11.08 2.22 33.33
N TRP A 566 10.66 3.06 32.38
CA TRP A 566 9.35 3.71 32.42
C TRP A 566 8.19 2.77 32.09
N ILE A 567 8.47 1.51 31.71
CA ILE A 567 7.49 0.42 31.72
C ILE A 567 7.70 -0.40 33.01
N PRO A 568 6.80 -0.32 34.01
CA PRO A 568 6.90 -1.12 35.23
C PRO A 568 6.89 -2.62 34.96
N GLU A 569 7.62 -3.38 35.77
CA GLU A 569 7.59 -4.85 35.71
C GLU A 569 6.21 -5.42 36.09
N LEU A 570 5.78 -6.46 35.38
CA LEU A 570 4.53 -7.16 35.66
C LEU A 570 4.72 -8.17 36.79
N THR A 571 4.46 -7.75 38.03
CA THR A 571 4.35 -8.65 39.17
C THR A 571 2.97 -9.32 39.23
N SER A 572 2.86 -10.45 39.96
CA SER A 572 1.58 -11.14 40.15
C SER A 572 0.53 -10.21 40.77
N GLY A 573 -0.61 -10.04 40.10
CA GLY A 573 -1.68 -9.13 40.51
C GLY A 573 -1.52 -7.66 40.08
N SER A 574 -0.39 -7.27 39.47
CA SER A 574 -0.22 -5.89 38.98
C SER A 574 -1.13 -5.57 37.77
N PRO A 575 -1.62 -4.32 37.64
CA PRO A 575 -2.34 -3.88 36.45
C PRO A 575 -1.48 -4.00 35.18
N LEU A 576 -2.11 -4.32 34.06
CA LEU A 576 -1.45 -4.28 32.75
C LEU A 576 -1.12 -2.82 32.37
N THR A 577 0.16 -2.52 32.23
CA THR A 577 0.69 -1.20 31.84
C THR A 577 1.39 -1.25 30.49
N SER A 578 1.57 -0.09 29.86
CA SER A 578 2.29 0.05 28.59
C SER A 578 2.93 1.43 28.48
N LEU A 579 3.98 1.56 27.67
CA LEU A 579 4.54 2.86 27.32
C LEU A 579 3.94 3.31 25.99
N TYR A 580 3.15 4.37 26.02
CA TYR A 580 2.57 4.97 24.84
C TYR A 580 3.61 5.79 24.09
N ILE A 581 3.69 5.59 22.77
CA ILE A 581 4.66 6.22 21.88
C ILE A 581 3.90 7.24 21.01
N ARG A 582 4.32 8.51 21.04
CA ARG A 582 3.72 9.65 20.33
C ARG A 582 4.71 10.25 19.31
N PRO A 583 4.91 9.64 18.14
CA PRO A 583 5.53 10.33 17.01
C PRO A 583 4.66 11.48 16.54
N THR A 584 5.25 12.63 16.22
CA THR A 584 4.57 13.84 15.75
C THR A 584 5.46 14.55 14.75
N ILE A 585 4.91 14.90 13.58
CA ILE A 585 5.59 15.70 12.55
C ILE A 585 4.80 16.98 12.28
N MET A 586 5.48 18.13 12.20
CA MET A 586 4.85 19.42 12.05
C MET A 586 5.66 20.43 11.21
N GLY A 587 4.97 21.33 10.54
CA GLY A 587 5.56 22.41 9.74
C GLY A 587 5.91 23.63 10.60
N ILE A 588 7.21 23.88 10.80
CA ILE A 588 7.73 24.95 11.66
C ILE A 588 8.21 26.19 10.88
N GLU A 589 8.05 26.24 9.56
CA GLU A 589 8.47 27.39 8.74
C GLU A 589 7.85 28.71 9.23
N PRO A 590 8.66 29.76 9.49
CA PRO A 590 8.21 31.04 10.04
C PRO A 590 7.52 31.93 8.98
N SER A 591 6.46 31.43 8.34
CA SER A 591 5.74 32.13 7.27
C SER A 591 4.22 31.95 7.39
N LEU A 592 3.49 33.05 7.22
CA LEU A 592 2.01 33.04 7.12
C LEU A 592 1.50 32.70 5.70
N GLY A 593 2.38 32.29 4.79
CA GLY A 593 1.96 31.83 3.47
C GLY A 593 1.35 30.43 3.54
N VAL A 594 0.11 30.26 3.06
CA VAL A 594 -0.56 28.96 2.91
C VAL A 594 0.08 28.22 1.73
N ALA A 595 1.14 27.48 2.03
CA ALA A 595 1.95 26.71 1.10
C ALA A 595 2.67 25.59 1.86
N SER A 596 3.26 24.63 1.13
CA SER A 596 4.14 23.57 1.68
C SER A 596 5.13 24.15 2.68
N SER A 597 5.43 23.42 3.77
CA SER A 597 6.39 23.89 4.76
C SER A 597 7.81 23.67 4.27
N ARG A 598 8.64 24.72 4.21
CA ARG A 598 10.08 24.64 3.90
C ARG A 598 10.95 24.24 5.10
N LYS A 599 10.38 24.25 6.31
CA LYS A 599 11.00 23.71 7.53
C LYS A 599 10.01 22.86 8.31
N SER A 600 10.47 21.74 8.85
CA SER A 600 9.64 20.79 9.62
C SER A 600 10.40 20.22 10.81
N LEU A 601 9.68 19.77 11.83
CA LEU A 601 10.21 19.03 12.97
C LEU A 601 9.46 17.71 13.09
N LEU A 602 10.19 16.59 13.18
CA LEU A 602 9.68 15.28 13.58
C LEU A 602 10.22 14.97 14.97
N TYR A 603 9.33 14.67 15.92
CA TYR A 603 9.72 14.32 17.29
C TYR A 603 8.89 13.16 17.84
N VAL A 604 9.41 12.46 18.86
CA VAL A 604 8.72 11.37 19.55
C VAL A 604 8.77 11.59 21.05
N LEU A 605 7.60 11.63 21.68
CA LEU A 605 7.44 11.57 23.13
C LEU A 605 7.01 10.18 23.57
N LEU A 606 7.44 9.75 24.75
CA LEU A 606 6.94 8.55 25.42
C LEU A 606 6.13 8.93 26.66
N SER A 607 5.12 8.14 27.01
CA SER A 607 4.24 8.38 28.16
C SER A 607 3.79 7.06 28.79
N PRO A 608 4.09 6.78 30.08
CA PRO A 608 3.62 5.56 30.73
C PRO A 608 2.11 5.62 30.94
N VAL A 609 1.39 4.56 30.55
CA VAL A 609 -0.08 4.48 30.68
C VAL A 609 -0.52 3.16 31.29
N GLY A 610 -1.38 3.28 32.30
CA GLY A 610 -2.07 2.14 32.92
C GLY A 610 -3.27 1.65 32.10
N PRO A 611 -4.12 0.79 32.68
CA PRO A 611 -5.36 0.35 32.04
C PRO A 611 -6.29 1.55 31.80
N TYR A 612 -6.87 1.62 30.60
CA TYR A 612 -7.71 2.76 30.19
C TYR A 612 -8.94 2.95 31.09
N PHE A 613 -9.47 1.87 31.66
CA PHE A 613 -10.58 1.89 32.61
C PHE A 613 -10.08 1.51 34.02
N LYS A 614 -9.88 2.50 34.89
CA LYS A 614 -9.43 2.28 36.29
C LYS A 614 -10.39 1.43 37.15
N THR A 615 -11.64 1.23 36.71
CA THR A 615 -12.66 0.48 37.46
C THR A 615 -13.19 -0.76 36.71
N GLY A 616 -12.35 -1.36 35.86
CA GLY A 616 -12.68 -2.58 35.12
C GLY A 616 -13.31 -2.33 33.75
N PHE A 617 -13.69 -3.41 33.07
CA PHE A 617 -14.17 -3.41 31.67
C PHE A 617 -15.60 -2.86 31.52
N LYS A 618 -15.77 -1.57 31.80
CA LYS A 618 -17.07 -0.89 31.80
C LYS A 618 -17.44 -0.34 30.42
N PRO A 619 -18.72 -0.42 30.02
CA PRO A 619 -19.21 0.16 28.79
C PRO A 619 -19.34 1.67 28.89
N VAL A 620 -19.25 2.34 27.73
CA VAL A 620 -19.49 3.77 27.58
C VAL A 620 -20.85 4.06 26.96
N THR A 621 -21.40 5.23 27.28
CA THR A 621 -22.55 5.83 26.61
C THR A 621 -22.10 6.93 25.65
N LEU A 622 -22.77 7.01 24.49
CA LEU A 622 -22.40 7.87 23.38
C LEU A 622 -23.42 9.00 23.20
N TYR A 623 -22.95 10.21 22.89
CA TYR A 623 -23.77 11.28 22.34
C TYR A 623 -23.73 11.25 20.81
N THR A 624 -24.81 11.62 20.12
CA THR A 624 -24.78 11.81 18.67
C THR A 624 -25.67 12.96 18.20
N ASP A 625 -25.14 13.74 17.26
CA ASP A 625 -25.80 14.88 16.65
C ASP A 625 -25.58 14.80 15.13
N PRO A 626 -26.61 14.42 14.34
CA PRO A 626 -26.48 14.27 12.89
C PRO A 626 -26.06 15.53 12.13
N ASP A 627 -26.20 16.72 12.74
CA ASP A 627 -25.79 17.99 12.12
C ASP A 627 -24.25 18.13 12.01
N PHE A 628 -23.48 17.24 12.65
CA PHE A 628 -22.01 17.30 12.70
C PHE A 628 -21.36 16.03 12.15
N VAL A 629 -20.60 16.20 11.06
CA VAL A 629 -19.76 15.15 10.48
C VAL A 629 -18.30 15.27 10.94
N ARG A 630 -17.66 14.13 11.25
CA ARG A 630 -16.23 14.07 11.58
C ARG A 630 -15.32 14.25 10.37
N ALA A 631 -15.76 13.71 9.23
CA ALA A 631 -15.04 13.66 7.97
C ALA A 631 -16.04 13.45 6.82
N TRP A 632 -15.61 13.72 5.60
CA TRP A 632 -16.38 13.58 4.37
C TRP A 632 -15.50 13.05 3.22
N PRO A 633 -16.08 12.43 2.17
CA PRO A 633 -15.33 11.92 1.03
C PRO A 633 -14.49 13.00 0.36
N GLY A 634 -13.26 12.65 -0.03
CA GLY A 634 -12.26 13.61 -0.54
C GLY A 634 -11.57 14.48 0.54
N GLY A 635 -12.08 14.49 1.77
CA GLY A 635 -11.46 15.11 2.94
C GLY A 635 -10.21 14.39 3.43
N ALA A 636 -9.88 14.56 4.72
CA ALA A 636 -8.66 14.00 5.31
C ALA A 636 -8.91 12.97 6.43
N GLY A 637 -10.13 12.45 6.57
CA GLY A 637 -10.54 11.57 7.69
C GLY A 637 -9.71 10.28 7.84
N HIS A 638 -9.14 9.79 6.74
CA HIS A 638 -8.24 8.62 6.67
C HIS A 638 -6.79 8.90 7.09
N ALA A 639 -6.41 10.16 7.34
CA ALA A 639 -5.08 10.57 7.78
C ALA A 639 -5.12 11.04 9.24
N LYS A 640 -4.01 10.90 9.98
CA LYS A 640 -3.96 11.17 11.42
C LYS A 640 -3.50 12.60 11.72
N LEU A 641 -4.25 13.56 11.18
CA LEU A 641 -3.92 15.00 11.20
C LEU A 641 -4.53 15.69 12.42
N GLY A 642 -3.83 16.65 13.03
CA GLY A 642 -4.36 17.43 14.17
C GLY A 642 -5.68 18.14 13.86
N ALA A 643 -5.85 18.61 12.62
CA ALA A 643 -7.06 19.25 12.12
C ALA A 643 -8.33 18.36 12.20
N ASN A 644 -8.18 17.04 12.20
CA ASN A 644 -9.30 16.10 12.30
C ASN A 644 -9.83 15.91 13.74
N TYR A 645 -9.15 16.49 14.74
CA TYR A 645 -9.47 16.34 16.17
C TYR A 645 -9.87 17.67 16.83
N ALA A 646 -9.29 18.81 16.44
CA ALA A 646 -9.64 20.08 17.06
C ALA A 646 -11.15 20.44 16.97
N PRO A 647 -11.86 20.22 15.84
CA PRO A 647 -13.30 20.46 15.75
C PRO A 647 -14.15 19.54 16.63
N THR A 648 -13.66 18.34 16.98
CA THR A 648 -14.47 17.34 17.71
C THR A 648 -14.67 17.68 19.18
N ILE A 649 -13.80 18.54 19.74
CA ILE A 649 -13.80 18.92 21.16
C ILE A 649 -15.13 19.57 21.57
N MET A 650 -15.78 20.30 20.66
CA MET A 650 -17.04 20.99 20.94
C MET A 650 -18.18 20.00 21.22
N LEU A 651 -18.32 18.93 20.41
CA LEU A 651 -19.32 17.87 20.63
C LEU A 651 -18.95 16.97 21.82
N GLN A 652 -17.65 16.70 22.03
CA GLN A 652 -17.19 15.96 23.21
C GLN A 652 -17.58 16.69 24.51
N LYS A 653 -17.43 18.01 24.56
CA LYS A 653 -17.89 18.84 25.70
C LYS A 653 -19.42 18.87 25.85
N GLN A 654 -20.18 18.66 24.78
CA GLN A 654 -21.64 18.47 24.88
C GLN A 654 -21.99 17.10 25.46
N ALA A 655 -21.31 16.03 25.02
CA ALA A 655 -21.47 14.69 25.57
C ALA A 655 -21.20 14.69 27.09
N GLU A 656 -20.10 15.30 27.52
CA GLU A 656 -19.72 15.42 28.94
C GLU A 656 -20.78 16.15 29.78
N LYS A 657 -21.37 17.24 29.26
CA LYS A 657 -22.48 17.96 29.92
C LYS A 657 -23.73 17.10 30.11
N LEU A 658 -23.94 16.10 29.25
CA LEU A 658 -25.04 15.15 29.33
C LEU A 658 -24.69 13.90 30.18
N GLY A 659 -23.49 13.83 30.76
CA GLY A 659 -23.00 12.66 31.48
C GLY A 659 -22.61 11.49 30.57
N LEU A 660 -22.42 11.74 29.28
CA LEU A 660 -22.03 10.76 28.25
C LEU A 660 -20.51 10.83 28.02
N GLN A 661 -19.88 9.72 27.63
CA GLN A 661 -18.41 9.62 27.66
C GLN A 661 -17.74 9.94 26.32
N GLN A 662 -18.39 9.64 25.19
CA GLN A 662 -17.83 9.79 23.85
C GLN A 662 -18.90 10.25 22.84
N VAL A 663 -18.50 10.63 21.64
CA VAL A 663 -19.40 10.97 20.51
C VAL A 663 -19.48 9.80 19.53
N LEU A 664 -20.68 9.40 19.09
CA LEU A 664 -20.87 8.57 17.90
C LEU A 664 -20.97 9.48 16.68
N TRP A 665 -20.03 9.31 15.74
CA TRP A 665 -20.00 10.05 14.49
C TRP A 665 -20.90 9.39 13.46
N LEU A 666 -21.83 10.17 12.92
CA LEU A 666 -22.71 9.78 11.84
C LEU A 666 -22.25 10.45 10.53
N TYR A 667 -22.64 9.84 9.41
CA TYR A 667 -22.43 10.40 8.08
C TYR A 667 -23.63 10.11 7.18
N ASP A 668 -23.89 11.02 6.23
CA ASP A 668 -24.94 10.94 5.22
C ASP A 668 -26.39 10.99 5.76
N THR A 669 -27.36 11.17 4.86
CA THR A 669 -28.80 11.21 5.19
C THR A 669 -29.29 9.92 5.84
N ASP A 670 -28.63 8.80 5.54
CA ASP A 670 -28.95 7.47 6.07
C ASP A 670 -28.49 7.29 7.54
N MET A 671 -27.80 8.27 8.14
CA MET A 671 -27.21 8.19 9.48
C MET A 671 -26.31 6.95 9.64
N LYS A 672 -25.33 6.81 8.74
CA LYS A 672 -24.33 5.73 8.73
C LYS A 672 -23.39 5.89 9.94
N LEU A 673 -23.23 4.84 10.73
CA LEU A 673 -22.27 4.77 11.82
C LEU A 673 -20.85 4.78 11.23
N THR A 674 -19.97 5.67 11.72
CA THR A 674 -18.59 5.79 11.22
C THR A 674 -17.55 5.46 12.29
N GLU A 675 -17.46 6.26 13.35
CA GLU A 675 -16.45 6.14 14.41
C GLU A 675 -17.03 6.52 15.78
N VAL A 676 -16.39 6.05 16.85
CA VAL A 676 -16.76 6.34 18.24
C VAL A 676 -15.66 7.19 18.86
N GLY A 677 -15.86 8.50 18.90
CA GLY A 677 -14.90 9.48 19.39
C GLY A 677 -13.64 9.50 18.54
N THR A 678 -12.62 8.76 18.96
CA THR A 678 -11.34 8.58 18.25
C THR A 678 -11.03 7.12 17.93
N MET A 679 -12.05 6.25 17.96
CA MET A 679 -11.98 4.80 17.79
C MET A 679 -12.80 4.34 16.58
N ASN A 680 -12.36 3.30 15.87
CA ASN A 680 -13.19 2.65 14.84
C ASN A 680 -14.29 1.83 15.49
N ILE A 681 -15.51 1.85 14.92
CA ILE A 681 -16.66 1.09 15.44
C ILE A 681 -16.74 -0.34 14.88
N PHE A 682 -17.19 -1.26 15.73
CA PHE A 682 -17.59 -2.61 15.37
C PHE A 682 -18.99 -2.92 15.93
N VAL A 683 -19.78 -3.66 15.15
CA VAL A 683 -21.12 -4.13 15.49
C VAL A 683 -21.14 -5.66 15.35
N SER A 684 -21.52 -6.36 16.41
CA SER A 684 -21.60 -7.82 16.46
C SER A 684 -23.06 -8.26 16.31
N ILE A 685 -23.37 -9.03 15.28
CA ILE A 685 -24.74 -9.37 14.87
C ILE A 685 -24.91 -10.89 14.82
N LYS A 686 -25.98 -11.42 15.41
CA LYS A 686 -26.36 -12.83 15.27
C LYS A 686 -27.02 -13.08 13.91
N ASN A 687 -26.52 -14.06 13.17
CA ASN A 687 -27.19 -14.61 12.00
C ASN A 687 -28.18 -15.71 12.45
N PRO A 688 -29.50 -15.52 12.30
CA PRO A 688 -30.48 -16.49 12.78
C PRO A 688 -30.55 -17.76 11.92
N GLN A 689 -30.09 -17.73 10.67
CA GLN A 689 -30.07 -18.90 9.78
C GLN A 689 -28.86 -19.81 10.02
N THR A 690 -27.68 -19.24 10.30
CA THR A 690 -26.42 -20.01 10.45
C THR A 690 -25.94 -20.14 11.89
N GLY A 691 -26.50 -19.36 12.82
CA GLY A 691 -26.02 -19.22 14.20
C GLY A 691 -24.71 -18.44 14.35
N LYS A 692 -24.01 -18.12 13.25
CA LYS A 692 -22.71 -17.43 13.29
C LYS A 692 -22.83 -15.96 13.68
N ILE A 693 -21.73 -15.42 14.18
CA ILE A 693 -21.60 -14.00 14.53
C ILE A 693 -21.07 -13.23 13.31
N HIS A 694 -21.81 -12.25 12.81
CA HIS A 694 -21.34 -11.30 11.81
C HIS A 694 -20.72 -10.09 12.52
N LEU A 695 -19.41 -9.95 12.42
CA LEU A 695 -18.64 -8.81 12.92
C LEU A 695 -18.52 -7.75 11.82
N VAL A 696 -19.31 -6.68 11.94
CA VAL A 696 -19.45 -5.63 10.95
C VAL A 696 -18.66 -4.39 11.35
N THR A 697 -17.97 -3.75 10.41
CA THR A 697 -17.31 -2.44 10.61
C THR A 697 -17.34 -1.62 9.31
N PRO A 698 -17.46 -0.28 9.37
CA PRO A 698 -17.44 0.59 8.18
C PRO A 698 -16.23 0.36 7.26
N PRO A 699 -16.40 0.41 5.93
CA PRO A 699 -15.32 0.22 4.97
C PRO A 699 -14.34 1.41 4.95
N LEU A 700 -13.19 1.24 4.29
CA LEU A 700 -12.17 2.31 4.13
C LEU A 700 -12.24 3.02 2.75
N THR A 701 -13.19 2.65 1.89
CA THR A 701 -13.20 2.95 0.44
C THR A 701 -13.47 4.41 0.09
N ASP A 702 -14.14 5.16 0.96
CA ASP A 702 -14.49 6.59 0.76
C ASP A 702 -13.52 7.56 1.47
N GLY A 703 -12.61 7.03 2.30
CA GLY A 703 -11.61 7.80 3.02
C GLY A 703 -12.13 8.62 4.21
N ILE A 704 -13.36 8.36 4.71
CA ILE A 704 -13.92 9.04 5.89
C ILE A 704 -13.56 8.34 7.22
N ILE A 705 -13.13 7.09 7.16
CA ILE A 705 -12.72 6.26 8.30
C ILE A 705 -11.19 6.29 8.42
N LEU A 706 -10.65 6.48 9.63
CA LEU A 706 -9.22 6.35 9.90
C LEU A 706 -8.83 4.86 9.87
N PRO A 707 -7.86 4.42 9.05
CA PRO A 707 -7.41 3.02 9.04
C PRO A 707 -6.72 2.64 10.35
N GLY A 708 -7.49 2.16 11.33
CA GLY A 708 -7.01 1.75 12.65
C GLY A 708 -6.13 0.51 12.60
N ILE A 709 -4.95 0.56 13.24
CA ILE A 709 -4.11 -0.63 13.39
C ILE A 709 -4.81 -1.68 14.24
N THR A 710 -5.53 -1.27 15.30
CA THR A 710 -6.39 -2.17 16.08
C THR A 710 -7.55 -2.73 15.24
N ARG A 711 -8.25 -1.89 14.43
CA ARG A 711 -9.29 -2.36 13.49
C ARG A 711 -8.77 -3.45 12.55
N ASP A 712 -7.64 -3.21 11.89
CA ASP A 712 -6.99 -4.17 10.99
C ASP A 712 -6.57 -5.47 11.71
N SER A 713 -6.02 -5.36 12.93
CA SER A 713 -5.70 -6.53 13.75
C SER A 713 -6.95 -7.34 14.15
N ILE A 714 -8.05 -6.68 14.52
CA ILE A 714 -9.32 -7.32 14.88
C ILE A 714 -9.89 -8.08 13.69
N ILE A 715 -9.96 -7.45 12.52
CA ILE A 715 -10.44 -8.08 11.27
C ILE A 715 -9.61 -9.32 10.94
N LYS A 716 -8.28 -9.24 11.05
CA LYS A 716 -7.37 -10.34 10.72
C LYS A 716 -7.44 -11.51 11.69
N ILE A 717 -7.60 -11.26 12.99
CA ILE A 717 -7.81 -12.31 13.99
C ILE A 717 -9.22 -12.92 13.83
N ALA A 718 -10.26 -12.10 13.70
CA ALA A 718 -11.64 -12.59 13.63
C ALA A 718 -11.93 -13.41 12.36
N ARG A 719 -11.22 -13.17 11.25
CA ARG A 719 -11.27 -14.03 10.04
C ARG A 719 -10.67 -15.44 10.24
N GLN A 720 -10.00 -15.71 11.37
CA GLN A 720 -9.47 -17.03 11.74
C GLN A 720 -10.41 -17.80 12.69
N TRP A 721 -11.59 -17.26 13.00
CA TRP A 721 -12.56 -17.85 13.92
C TRP A 721 -13.74 -18.43 13.14
N ASP A 722 -13.89 -19.77 13.17
CA ASP A 722 -14.92 -20.47 12.38
C ASP A 722 -16.36 -20.03 12.71
N ASP A 723 -16.58 -19.52 13.91
CA ASP A 723 -17.87 -19.00 14.40
C ASP A 723 -18.15 -17.54 14.00
N VAL A 724 -17.19 -16.84 13.39
CA VAL A 724 -17.27 -15.40 13.05
C VAL A 724 -17.12 -15.15 11.54
N VAL A 725 -18.00 -14.31 11.00
CA VAL A 725 -17.95 -13.78 9.63
C VAL A 725 -17.64 -12.29 9.71
N VAL A 726 -16.60 -11.81 9.02
CA VAL A 726 -16.18 -10.39 9.09
C VAL A 726 -16.62 -9.64 7.84
N GLU A 727 -17.44 -8.59 8.03
CA GLU A 727 -17.99 -7.76 6.96
C GLU A 727 -17.48 -6.31 7.08
N GLU A 728 -16.97 -5.77 5.97
CA GLU A 728 -16.58 -4.35 5.88
C GLU A 728 -17.67 -3.57 5.13
N ARG A 729 -18.74 -3.20 5.86
CA ARG A 729 -19.92 -2.47 5.35
C ARG A 729 -20.43 -1.47 6.37
N TYR A 730 -21.26 -0.53 5.91
CA TYR A 730 -21.97 0.39 6.80
C TYR A 730 -23.11 -0.32 7.56
N VAL A 731 -23.38 0.21 8.76
CA VAL A 731 -24.59 0.01 9.56
C VAL A 731 -25.19 1.39 9.79
N THR A 732 -26.52 1.53 9.74
CA THR A 732 -27.22 2.80 10.00
C THR A 732 -27.86 2.81 11.39
N ILE A 733 -28.25 3.98 11.90
CA ILE A 733 -29.06 4.06 13.14
C ILE A 733 -30.37 3.26 13.00
N GLY A 734 -31.01 3.30 11.82
CA GLY A 734 -32.22 2.52 11.55
C GLY A 734 -31.98 1.01 11.56
N GLU A 735 -30.91 0.53 10.90
CA GLU A 735 -30.51 -0.89 10.95
C GLU A 735 -30.18 -1.31 12.40
N LEU A 736 -29.48 -0.47 13.16
CA LEU A 736 -29.15 -0.76 14.56
C LEU A 736 -30.40 -0.92 15.44
N GLN A 737 -31.39 -0.05 15.27
CA GLN A 737 -32.68 -0.16 15.98
C GLN A 737 -33.45 -1.42 15.57
N GLN A 738 -33.46 -1.76 14.27
CA GLN A 738 -34.06 -2.99 13.77
C GLN A 738 -33.38 -4.24 14.37
N LEU A 739 -32.04 -4.28 14.40
CA LEU A 739 -31.29 -5.40 14.97
C LEU A 739 -31.50 -5.57 16.49
N ILE A 740 -31.79 -4.49 17.21
CA ILE A 740 -32.21 -4.53 18.62
C ILE A 740 -33.62 -5.13 18.74
N HIS A 741 -34.56 -4.68 17.91
CA HIS A 741 -35.93 -5.19 17.91
C HIS A 741 -36.04 -6.67 17.52
N GLU A 742 -35.17 -7.13 16.60
CA GLU A 742 -35.06 -8.53 16.17
C GLU A 742 -34.27 -9.43 17.16
N GLU A 743 -33.80 -8.88 18.29
CA GLU A 743 -32.91 -9.58 19.25
C GLU A 743 -31.61 -10.15 18.62
N ARG A 744 -31.14 -9.52 17.54
CA ARG A 744 -29.95 -9.94 16.77
C ARG A 744 -28.70 -9.14 17.06
N LEU A 745 -28.82 -7.94 17.64
CA LEU A 745 -27.64 -7.18 18.09
C LEU A 745 -27.04 -7.83 19.35
N ILE A 746 -25.78 -8.27 19.26
CA ILE A 746 -25.06 -8.91 20.37
C ILE A 746 -24.30 -7.86 21.19
N GLU A 747 -23.39 -7.12 20.54
CA GLU A 747 -22.46 -6.16 21.15
C GLU A 747 -22.14 -5.03 20.17
N VAL A 748 -21.84 -3.83 20.67
CA VAL A 748 -21.20 -2.75 19.91
C VAL A 748 -19.97 -2.30 20.68
N PHE A 749 -18.85 -2.08 19.99
CA PHE A 749 -17.62 -1.62 20.63
C PHE A 749 -16.78 -0.70 19.73
N GLY A 750 -16.09 0.26 20.35
CA GLY A 750 -15.00 1.01 19.72
C GLY A 750 -13.69 0.25 19.80
N SER A 751 -12.76 0.52 18.88
CA SER A 751 -11.39 -0.02 18.89
C SER A 751 -10.32 1.04 18.59
N GLY A 752 -9.18 0.94 19.28
CA GLY A 752 -8.04 1.87 19.10
C GLY A 752 -6.91 1.64 20.10
N THR A 753 -5.72 2.19 19.85
CA THR A 753 -4.50 1.88 20.64
C THR A 753 -4.63 2.18 22.15
N ALA A 754 -5.42 3.20 22.53
CA ALA A 754 -5.55 3.63 23.92
C ALA A 754 -6.18 2.54 24.81
N CYS A 755 -7.34 2.02 24.42
CA CYS A 755 -8.14 1.05 25.18
C CYS A 755 -8.10 -0.39 24.62
N ILE A 756 -7.52 -0.60 23.43
CA ILE A 756 -7.69 -1.79 22.57
C ILE A 756 -9.13 -1.91 22.07
N VAL A 757 -10.06 -2.19 22.97
CA VAL A 757 -11.51 -2.24 22.71
C VAL A 757 -12.29 -1.58 23.85
N CYS A 758 -13.41 -0.95 23.52
CA CYS A 758 -14.26 -0.19 24.43
C CYS A 758 -15.72 -0.56 24.18
N PRO A 759 -16.38 -1.34 25.06
CA PRO A 759 -17.78 -1.73 24.87
C PRO A 759 -18.72 -0.53 25.01
N ILE A 760 -19.89 -0.59 24.38
CA ILE A 760 -20.89 0.47 24.36
C ILE A 760 -22.24 -0.09 24.83
N ASN A 761 -22.92 0.60 25.75
CA ASN A 761 -24.23 0.18 26.29
C ASN A 761 -25.37 1.18 26.01
N GLY A 762 -25.10 2.31 25.36
CA GLY A 762 -26.14 3.27 24.99
C GLY A 762 -25.68 4.37 24.05
N ILE A 763 -26.63 4.87 23.25
CA ILE A 763 -26.48 6.05 22.40
C ILE A 763 -27.63 7.00 22.75
N GLN A 764 -27.34 8.28 22.96
CA GLN A 764 -28.33 9.34 23.11
C GLN A 764 -28.20 10.31 21.94
N MET A 765 -29.31 10.53 21.24
CA MET A 765 -29.42 11.47 20.14
C MET A 765 -29.68 12.90 20.64
N LYS A 766 -29.44 13.88 19.76
CA LYS A 766 -29.62 15.33 20.00
C LYS A 766 -30.98 15.71 20.57
N ASP A 767 -32.04 15.05 20.12
CA ASP A 767 -33.44 15.23 20.57
C ASP A 767 -33.73 14.64 21.96
N GLY A 768 -32.77 13.92 22.56
CA GLY A 768 -32.92 13.20 23.82
C GLY A 768 -33.33 11.74 23.68
N THR A 769 -33.58 11.24 22.46
CA THR A 769 -33.91 9.83 22.20
C THR A 769 -32.75 8.92 22.63
N LYS A 770 -33.04 7.89 23.43
CA LYS A 770 -32.05 6.95 23.98
C LYS A 770 -32.21 5.57 23.36
N ILE A 771 -31.18 5.12 22.65
CA ILE A 771 -31.04 3.77 22.12
C ILE A 771 -30.18 2.97 23.11
N LYS A 772 -30.79 2.00 23.80
CA LYS A 772 -30.07 1.09 24.70
C LYS A 772 -29.38 0.01 23.88
N ILE A 773 -28.08 -0.15 24.05
CA ILE A 773 -27.31 -1.22 23.39
C ILE A 773 -27.20 -2.40 24.36
N PRO A 774 -27.45 -3.65 23.90
CA PRO A 774 -27.21 -4.85 24.71
C PRO A 774 -25.76 -4.91 25.19
N PHE A 775 -25.60 -5.12 26.50
CA PHE A 775 -24.32 -5.34 27.16
C PHE A 775 -24.55 -6.20 28.41
N THR A 776 -23.77 -7.24 28.58
CA THR A 776 -23.82 -8.13 29.75
C THR A 776 -22.52 -8.03 30.54
N ASP A 777 -22.64 -7.77 31.84
CA ASP A 777 -21.52 -7.57 32.74
C ASP A 777 -21.07 -8.90 33.38
N VAL A 778 -20.27 -9.66 32.64
CA VAL A 778 -19.64 -10.92 33.10
C VAL A 778 -18.68 -10.76 34.29
N THR A 779 -18.51 -9.58 34.88
CA THR A 779 -17.77 -9.44 36.15
C THR A 779 -18.64 -9.65 37.39
N LYS A 780 -19.97 -9.73 37.23
CA LYS A 780 -20.93 -10.01 38.31
C LYS A 780 -21.41 -11.45 38.35
N GLU A 781 -21.18 -12.20 37.26
CA GLU A 781 -21.66 -13.57 37.07
C GLU A 781 -20.45 -14.52 37.13
N ASN A 782 -20.07 -14.91 38.35
CA ASN A 782 -18.96 -15.85 38.64
C ASN A 782 -19.29 -17.31 38.23
N ASN A 783 -19.82 -17.54 37.03
CA ASN A 783 -20.10 -18.87 36.50
C ASN A 783 -19.48 -19.02 35.10
N ASP A 784 -18.41 -19.82 35.00
CA ASP A 784 -17.82 -20.20 33.72
C ASP A 784 -18.83 -20.99 32.83
N GLU A 785 -19.84 -21.65 33.41
CA GLU A 785 -20.96 -22.24 32.67
C GLU A 785 -21.82 -21.20 31.95
N PHE A 786 -22.09 -20.04 32.58
CA PHE A 786 -22.90 -18.97 31.98
C PHE A 786 -22.18 -18.29 30.79
N ILE A 787 -20.84 -18.32 30.82
CA ILE A 787 -19.96 -17.86 29.73
C ILE A 787 -19.98 -18.85 28.55
N GLN A 788 -20.25 -20.14 28.79
CA GLN A 788 -20.41 -21.14 27.74
C GLN A 788 -21.81 -21.11 27.10
N GLU A 789 -22.86 -20.91 27.90
CA GLU A 789 -24.25 -21.03 27.43
C GLU A 789 -24.70 -19.88 26.49
N LYS A 790 -24.16 -18.67 26.66
CA LYS A 790 -24.50 -17.49 25.81
C LYS A 790 -23.44 -17.11 24.77
N GLY A 791 -22.38 -17.91 24.64
CA GLY A 791 -21.30 -17.69 23.68
C GLY A 791 -20.26 -16.68 24.17
N THR A 792 -19.01 -16.85 23.71
CA THR A 792 -17.90 -15.99 24.11
C THR A 792 -18.11 -14.54 23.68
N PHE A 793 -18.24 -13.62 24.65
CA PHE A 793 -18.28 -12.17 24.42
C PHE A 793 -17.19 -11.73 23.44
N LEU A 794 -17.60 -11.24 22.28
CA LEU A 794 -16.68 -11.05 21.15
C LEU A 794 -15.67 -9.96 21.49
N THR A 795 -16.11 -8.88 22.16
CA THR A 795 -15.21 -7.81 22.62
C THR A 795 -14.17 -8.33 23.63
N LYS A 796 -14.56 -9.24 24.55
CA LYS A 796 -13.63 -9.83 25.55
C LYS A 796 -12.67 -10.84 24.91
N ARG A 797 -13.14 -11.64 23.95
CA ARG A 797 -12.32 -12.57 23.14
C ARG A 797 -11.28 -11.83 22.31
N VAL A 798 -11.70 -10.74 21.65
CA VAL A 798 -10.81 -9.81 20.94
C VAL A 798 -9.78 -9.17 21.86
N LEU A 799 -10.22 -8.65 23.02
CA LEU A 799 -9.31 -8.07 24.01
C LEU A 799 -8.24 -9.08 24.40
N LYS A 800 -8.65 -10.28 24.83
CA LYS A 800 -7.75 -11.36 25.25
C LYS A 800 -6.75 -11.72 24.16
N ALA A 801 -7.21 -11.96 22.92
CA ALA A 801 -6.36 -12.33 21.79
C ALA A 801 -5.29 -11.27 21.49
N ILE A 802 -5.66 -9.98 21.54
CA ILE A 802 -4.71 -8.89 21.32
C ILE A 802 -3.75 -8.72 22.50
N THR A 803 -4.23 -8.80 23.74
CA THR A 803 -3.36 -8.67 24.93
C THR A 803 -2.41 -9.85 25.07
N ASP A 804 -2.84 -11.07 24.76
CA ASP A 804 -1.97 -12.25 24.84
C ASP A 804 -0.80 -12.15 23.84
N ILE A 805 -1.01 -11.54 22.67
CA ILE A 805 0.06 -11.18 21.72
C ILE A 805 0.95 -10.05 22.29
N GLN A 806 0.35 -8.95 22.75
CA GLN A 806 1.08 -7.77 23.22
C GLN A 806 2.01 -8.06 24.40
N TYR A 807 1.56 -8.87 25.35
CA TYR A 807 2.30 -9.21 26.57
C TYR A 807 3.07 -10.54 26.47
N GLY A 808 3.24 -11.11 25.27
CA GLY A 808 4.12 -12.26 25.02
C GLY A 808 3.60 -13.61 25.52
N ARG A 809 2.30 -13.76 25.81
CA ARG A 809 1.69 -15.09 26.10
C ARG A 809 1.54 -15.93 24.84
N ILE A 810 1.37 -15.29 23.68
CA ILE A 810 1.32 -15.92 22.37
C ILE A 810 2.41 -15.27 21.50
N PRO A 811 3.45 -16.01 21.10
CA PRO A 811 4.41 -15.55 20.10
C PRO A 811 3.70 -15.22 18.79
N HIS A 812 3.91 -14.01 18.24
CA HIS A 812 3.26 -13.58 17.01
C HIS A 812 4.09 -12.50 16.29
N PRO A 813 4.21 -12.52 14.94
CA PRO A 813 4.93 -11.50 14.16
C PRO A 813 4.46 -10.04 14.30
N TRP A 814 3.39 -9.79 15.08
CA TRP A 814 2.88 -8.45 15.38
C TRP A 814 3.48 -7.85 16.64
N ALA A 815 4.09 -8.65 17.51
CA ALA A 815 4.74 -8.21 18.74
C ALA A 815 6.26 -8.33 18.55
N GLN A 816 6.84 -7.31 17.92
CA GLN A 816 8.28 -7.27 17.63
C GLN A 816 9.04 -6.99 18.92
N GLU A 817 9.99 -7.84 19.29
CA GLU A 817 10.81 -7.64 20.48
C GLU A 817 11.76 -6.45 20.33
N LEU A 818 12.00 -5.75 21.43
CA LEU A 818 13.07 -4.77 21.54
C LEU A 818 14.39 -5.54 21.58
N ILE A 819 15.05 -5.61 20.43
CA ILE A 819 16.40 -6.18 20.29
C ILE A 819 17.41 -5.07 20.58
N GLU A 820 18.41 -5.36 21.41
CA GLU A 820 19.58 -4.49 21.58
C GLU A 820 20.37 -4.43 20.25
N GLN A 821 20.55 -3.21 19.71
CA GLN A 821 21.22 -2.93 18.43
C GLN A 821 22.49 -2.13 18.63
#